data_AF-A0A8S2AI26-F1
#
_entry.id   AF-A0A8S2AI26-F1
#
_cell.length_a   1.000
_cell.length_b   1.000
_cell.length_c   1.000
_cell.angle_alpha   90.00
_cell.angle_beta   90.00
_cell.angle_gamma   90.00
#
_symmetry.space_group_name_H-M   'P 1'
#
loop_
_entity.id
_entity.type
_entity.pdbx_description
1 polymer ?
#
loop_
_entity_poly.entity_id
_entity_poly.type
_entity_poly.pdbx_seq_one_letter_code
_entity_poly.pdbx_strand_id
1 'polypeptide(L)'
;MEVRSELRKQSRSGKRKWAILVGIVALTHILLLLSYGDALRYLLPDGRRLKLPNENNALMTPSRNTLAVNVSEDSAGSGIHVLEKNGYVPDFGLRNESEDDEGFVENVDFESFEDAKDSIIIKEVAGSSDSLFPSETTVMQNESVSTSNNGHQVQNVSVQSQKNVKSSMSSAGFSIAGSAFGNSSLLVSKNVSKKKKMRCDLPPKSVTKMDEMNRILARHRRTSRAMRLRWSSRRDEEILTARKEIENAPPVATIERQLYPPIFRNVSMFKSYMPQELRTYGTDTQGLMEGNKQYTVKDPRKAHLYYMPFSARMLEYTLYVRNSHNRTNLRQFLKEYTEHISSKYPFFNRTDGADHFLVACHDWAPYETRHHMEHCIKALCNADVTAGFKIGRDISLPETYVRAAKNPLRDLGGKPPSQRRTLAFYAGSMHGYLRQILLQHWKDKDPDMKIFGRMPFGVASKMNYIEQMKSSKYCICPKGYEVNSPRVVESIFYECVPVIISDNFVPPFFEVLDWSAFSVIVAEKDIPRLKDILLSIPEEKYVKMQMAVRKAQRHFLWHAKPEKYDLFHMVLHSIWYNRVFQAKQKFALDQFPQSSFVVIASLKQKAMNSEKEDEPLEEIGDSSNVLDLTSYQLHSLDTVELPPTLIELDLTANRLSGLDTRIAQLSTLKKLSLRQNLIDDSAVEPLSHWDALSDLEELILRDNKLAKVPDINIFTKLLVFDISFNEITSLEGISKASSTLKELYVSKNEVNKIVEIEHLHNLQILELGSNRLRVMENLENFTKLEELWLGRNRIKVVNLCGLKCIKKISLQSNRLTSMKGFEECVALEELYLSHNGISKMEGLSALVNLRVLDVSNNKLTSVDDIQNLTKLEDLWLNDNQIESLEAITEAVTGSKEKLTTIYLENNPCAKSSDYVAVCLLPRGSDLRAWASNSGNQYVDCVSVKGNSRV
;
A
#
# COMPACT_ATOMS: atom_id res chain seq x y z
N MET A 1 17.53 10.45 -66.78
CA MET A 1 16.05 10.69 -66.73
C MET A 1 15.22 9.57 -67.42
N GLU A 2 15.87 8.54 -67.98
CA GLU A 2 15.35 7.52 -68.89
C GLU A 2 14.30 6.57 -68.28
N VAL A 3 14.29 6.40 -66.96
CA VAL A 3 13.26 5.58 -66.28
C VAL A 3 11.84 6.09 -66.60
N ARG A 4 11.67 7.39 -66.88
CA ARG A 4 10.38 7.98 -67.29
C ARG A 4 10.03 7.79 -68.78
N SER A 5 10.98 7.49 -69.67
CA SER A 5 10.67 7.22 -71.08
C SER A 5 10.23 5.77 -71.28
N GLU A 6 10.91 4.81 -70.66
CA GLU A 6 10.65 3.39 -70.94
C GLU A 6 9.35 2.87 -70.30
N LEU A 7 8.98 3.42 -69.12
CA LEU A 7 7.66 3.17 -68.51
C LEU A 7 6.48 3.64 -69.37
N ARG A 8 6.67 4.55 -70.34
CA ARG A 8 5.60 4.99 -71.26
C ARG A 8 5.34 4.03 -72.43
N LYS A 9 6.30 3.18 -72.81
CA LYS A 9 6.12 2.23 -73.94
C LYS A 9 5.30 1.00 -73.57
N GLN A 10 5.38 0.51 -72.34
CA GLN A 10 4.68 -0.70 -71.90
C GLN A 10 3.24 -0.40 -71.41
N SER A 11 2.36 0.11 -72.27
CA SER A 11 0.98 0.48 -71.88
C SER A 11 -0.12 -0.11 -72.77
N ARG A 12 -0.08 -1.43 -73.03
CA ARG A 12 -1.19 -2.19 -73.64
C ARG A 12 -1.38 -3.57 -72.97
N SER A 13 -2.61 -4.08 -73.00
CA SER A 13 -3.12 -5.32 -72.36
C SER A 13 -3.30 -5.28 -70.82
N GLY A 14 -4.39 -5.90 -70.35
CA GLY A 14 -4.93 -5.73 -68.99
C GLY A 14 -4.58 -6.84 -68.00
N LYS A 15 -3.30 -7.05 -67.67
CA LYS A 15 -2.85 -7.98 -66.60
C LYS A 15 -2.12 -7.26 -65.45
N ARG A 16 -2.64 -6.09 -65.01
CA ARG A 16 -1.86 -5.09 -64.26
C ARG A 16 -2.25 -4.77 -62.80
N LYS A 17 -3.08 -5.59 -62.14
CA LYS A 17 -3.25 -5.51 -60.66
C LYS A 17 -2.19 -6.33 -59.92
N TRP A 18 -1.99 -7.59 -60.29
CA TRP A 18 -1.06 -8.51 -59.61
C TRP A 18 0.41 -8.10 -59.69
N ALA A 19 0.91 -7.68 -60.86
CA ALA A 19 2.33 -7.30 -61.00
C ALA A 19 2.71 -6.06 -60.16
N ILE A 20 1.77 -5.13 -59.94
CA ILE A 20 2.01 -3.97 -59.06
C ILE A 20 2.01 -4.39 -57.59
N LEU A 21 1.09 -5.29 -57.19
CA LEU A 21 1.04 -5.82 -55.83
C LEU A 21 2.32 -6.60 -55.47
N VAL A 22 2.76 -7.51 -56.34
CA VAL A 22 4.02 -8.27 -56.18
C VAL A 22 5.23 -7.33 -56.19
N GLY A 23 5.25 -6.32 -57.04
CA GLY A 23 6.31 -5.30 -57.05
C GLY A 23 6.39 -4.50 -55.74
N ILE A 24 5.26 -4.14 -55.14
CA ILE A 24 5.20 -3.46 -53.84
C ILE A 24 5.67 -4.40 -52.71
N VAL A 25 5.20 -5.65 -52.68
CA VAL A 25 5.60 -6.64 -51.66
C VAL A 25 7.09 -6.98 -51.75
N ALA A 26 7.65 -7.08 -52.96
CA ALA A 26 9.09 -7.27 -53.16
C ALA A 26 9.90 -6.04 -52.69
N LEU A 27 9.43 -4.82 -52.99
CA LEU A 27 10.11 -3.60 -52.57
C LEU A 27 10.08 -3.41 -51.04
N THR A 28 8.97 -3.75 -50.37
CA THR A 28 8.91 -3.72 -48.90
C THR A 28 9.78 -4.80 -48.27
N HIS A 29 9.85 -6.02 -48.84
CA HIS A 29 10.79 -7.05 -48.37
C HIS A 29 12.25 -6.62 -48.54
N ILE A 30 12.63 -5.99 -49.65
CA ILE A 30 13.99 -5.49 -49.87
C ILE A 30 14.33 -4.36 -48.88
N LEU A 31 13.40 -3.45 -48.59
CA LEU A 31 13.59 -2.39 -47.59
C LEU A 31 13.63 -2.92 -46.14
N LEU A 32 12.88 -3.97 -45.83
CA LEU A 32 12.96 -4.68 -44.54
C LEU A 32 14.29 -5.44 -44.39
N LEU A 33 14.80 -6.08 -45.44
CA LEU A 33 16.10 -6.75 -45.41
C LEU A 33 17.26 -5.75 -45.28
N LEU A 34 17.17 -4.58 -45.92
CA LEU A 34 18.17 -3.50 -45.78
C LEU A 34 18.23 -2.90 -44.38
N SER A 35 17.18 -3.03 -43.55
CA SER A 35 17.15 -2.49 -42.18
C SER A 35 17.70 -3.45 -41.11
N TYR A 36 18.13 -4.66 -41.49
CA TYR A 36 18.83 -5.61 -40.60
C TYR A 36 20.35 -5.73 -40.87
N GLY A 37 20.89 -4.98 -41.84
CA GLY A 37 22.30 -5.11 -42.29
C GLY A 37 23.37 -4.87 -41.21
N ASP A 38 23.11 -4.00 -40.23
CA ASP A 38 24.07 -3.71 -39.14
C ASP A 38 24.01 -4.72 -37.98
N ALA A 39 22.95 -5.53 -37.87
CA ALA A 39 22.80 -6.51 -36.80
C ALA A 39 23.71 -7.76 -36.98
N LEU A 40 24.05 -8.12 -38.23
CA LEU A 40 24.82 -9.33 -38.54
C LEU A 40 26.33 -9.23 -38.26
N ARG A 41 26.84 -8.05 -37.85
CA ARG A 41 28.28 -7.82 -37.61
C ARG A 41 28.80 -8.29 -36.24
N TYR A 42 27.94 -8.80 -35.37
CA TYR A 42 28.31 -9.23 -34.00
C TYR A 42 28.26 -10.75 -33.76
N LEU A 43 28.10 -11.57 -34.80
CA LEU A 43 27.89 -13.03 -34.71
C LEU A 43 29.02 -13.88 -35.35
N LEU A 44 30.27 -13.44 -35.24
CA LEU A 44 31.44 -14.25 -35.58
C LEU A 44 32.48 -14.22 -34.44
N PRO A 45 32.79 -15.35 -33.78
CA PRO A 45 33.91 -15.47 -32.85
C PRO A 45 35.24 -15.57 -33.61
N ASP A 46 36.35 -15.36 -32.87
CA ASP A 46 37.75 -15.42 -33.29
C ASP A 46 38.16 -14.52 -34.48
N GLY A 47 38.85 -13.42 -34.14
CA GLY A 47 39.22 -12.40 -35.10
C GLY A 47 40.64 -12.54 -35.68
N ARG A 48 40.81 -12.03 -36.90
CA ARG A 48 42.05 -11.40 -37.41
C ARG A 48 41.70 -10.31 -38.40
N ARG A 49 42.44 -9.19 -38.38
CA ARG A 49 42.24 -8.06 -39.32
C ARG A 49 42.84 -8.38 -40.69
N LEU A 50 42.16 -7.95 -41.75
CA LEU A 50 42.78 -7.69 -43.05
C LEU A 50 42.94 -6.17 -43.24
N LYS A 51 44.14 -5.76 -43.64
CA LYS A 51 44.55 -4.38 -43.97
C LYS A 51 45.06 -4.37 -45.41
N LEU A 52 44.72 -3.34 -46.19
CA LEU A 52 45.42 -2.92 -47.40
C LEU A 52 45.28 -1.38 -47.52
N PRO A 53 46.23 -0.66 -48.14
CA PRO A 53 47.67 -0.73 -47.84
C PRO A 53 48.30 0.69 -47.68
N ASN A 54 49.63 0.73 -47.51
CA ASN A 54 50.52 1.91 -47.53
C ASN A 54 50.37 2.89 -46.32
N GLU A 55 51.43 3.54 -45.81
CA GLU A 55 52.86 3.48 -46.14
C GLU A 55 53.78 3.87 -44.95
N ASN A 56 55.10 3.64 -45.11
CA ASN A 56 56.24 4.18 -44.35
C ASN A 56 56.53 3.72 -42.89
N ASN A 57 57.66 2.99 -42.75
CA ASN A 57 58.71 3.11 -41.72
C ASN A 57 58.41 2.83 -40.23
N ALA A 58 59.25 2.15 -39.43
CA ALA A 58 60.50 1.40 -39.71
C ALA A 58 60.80 0.38 -38.55
N LEU A 59 61.91 -0.37 -38.70
CA LEU A 59 62.66 -1.29 -37.82
C LEU A 59 62.40 -1.22 -36.26
N MET A 60 62.55 -2.29 -35.44
CA MET A 60 63.32 -3.54 -35.60
C MET A 60 62.92 -4.69 -34.61
N THR A 61 63.11 -5.95 -35.04
CA THR A 61 63.49 -7.24 -34.36
C THR A 61 63.16 -7.64 -32.88
N PRO A 62 63.17 -8.95 -32.52
CA PRO A 62 62.36 -9.51 -31.41
C PRO A 62 63.11 -10.49 -30.45
N SER A 63 62.36 -11.47 -29.88
CA SER A 63 62.79 -12.74 -29.22
C SER A 63 62.91 -12.71 -27.67
N ARG A 64 62.83 -13.82 -26.89
CA ARG A 64 62.35 -15.22 -27.10
C ARG A 64 62.15 -15.95 -25.74
N ASN A 65 61.55 -17.15 -25.76
CA ASN A 65 61.55 -18.23 -24.73
C ASN A 65 60.81 -17.90 -23.41
N THR A 66 60.04 -18.75 -22.71
CA THR A 66 59.96 -20.22 -22.43
C THR A 66 60.95 -20.77 -21.40
N LEU A 67 60.43 -21.12 -20.20
CA LEU A 67 60.70 -22.38 -19.47
C LEU A 67 59.82 -22.48 -18.20
N ALA A 68 59.71 -23.68 -17.60
CA ALA A 68 58.94 -23.95 -16.37
C ALA A 68 59.57 -25.10 -15.57
N VAL A 69 59.53 -25.04 -14.23
CA VAL A 69 59.92 -26.11 -13.26
C VAL A 69 59.03 -25.97 -11.99
N ASN A 70 58.82 -27.07 -11.26
CA ASN A 70 57.92 -27.23 -10.09
C ASN A 70 58.66 -27.15 -8.71
N VAL A 71 57.92 -27.50 -7.62
CA VAL A 71 58.38 -27.92 -6.26
C VAL A 71 58.55 -26.75 -5.26
N SER A 72 58.08 -26.77 -3.99
CA SER A 72 57.44 -27.79 -3.09
C SER A 72 56.35 -27.20 -2.14
N GLU A 73 55.81 -28.07 -1.26
CA GLU A 73 54.91 -27.86 -0.09
C GLU A 73 55.29 -26.72 0.92
N ASP A 74 54.49 -26.32 1.94
CA ASP A 74 53.68 -27.14 2.87
C ASP A 74 52.62 -26.39 3.74
N SER A 75 51.64 -27.12 4.30
CA SER A 75 50.63 -26.80 5.35
C SER A 75 49.76 -25.51 5.20
N ALA A 76 48.42 -25.53 5.02
CA ALA A 76 47.30 -26.06 5.86
C ALA A 76 47.06 -25.30 7.19
N GLY A 77 45.88 -24.76 7.52
CA GLY A 77 44.58 -24.61 6.83
C GLY A 77 43.80 -23.40 7.43
N SER A 78 42.51 -23.14 7.19
CA SER A 78 41.45 -23.87 6.47
C SER A 78 40.49 -22.90 5.76
N GLY A 79 39.96 -23.28 4.59
CA GLY A 79 38.93 -22.50 3.90
C GLY A 79 37.90 -23.40 3.21
N ILE A 80 36.61 -23.03 3.30
CA ILE A 80 35.53 -23.74 2.61
C ILE A 80 35.36 -23.10 1.23
N HIS A 81 35.61 -23.88 0.18
CA HIS A 81 35.38 -23.46 -1.20
C HIS A 81 33.87 -23.33 -1.49
N VAL A 82 33.45 -22.16 -1.95
CA VAL A 82 32.18 -22.01 -2.68
C VAL A 82 32.41 -22.54 -4.09
N LEU A 83 31.69 -23.60 -4.47
CA LEU A 83 31.67 -24.09 -5.85
C LEU A 83 30.67 -23.29 -6.67
N GLU A 84 31.17 -22.59 -7.69
CA GLU A 84 30.33 -21.99 -8.71
C GLU A 84 29.59 -23.08 -9.51
N LYS A 85 28.29 -22.92 -9.71
CA LYS A 85 27.54 -23.61 -10.77
C LYS A 85 26.64 -22.63 -11.51
N ASN A 86 26.81 -22.62 -12.82
CA ASN A 86 26.21 -21.71 -13.80
C ASN A 86 24.71 -21.47 -13.58
N GLY A 87 24.35 -20.25 -13.17
CA GLY A 87 22.99 -19.73 -13.32
C GLY A 87 22.83 -19.09 -14.70
N TYR A 88 21.92 -19.62 -15.52
CA TYR A 88 21.59 -19.02 -16.83
C TYR A 88 20.84 -17.70 -16.60
N VAL A 89 21.27 -16.60 -17.23
CA VAL A 89 20.60 -15.30 -17.16
C VAL A 89 19.84 -15.04 -18.46
N PRO A 90 18.50 -14.99 -18.45
CA PRO A 90 17.72 -14.56 -19.61
C PRO A 90 17.87 -13.05 -19.83
N ASP A 91 18.62 -12.67 -20.86
CA ASP A 91 18.65 -11.29 -21.37
C ASP A 91 17.31 -10.96 -22.04
N PHE A 92 16.61 -9.93 -21.53
CA PHE A 92 15.31 -9.50 -22.04
C PHE A 92 15.34 -8.04 -22.53
N GLY A 93 15.81 -7.89 -23.77
CA GLY A 93 15.72 -6.64 -24.51
C GLY A 93 14.29 -6.17 -24.76
N LEU A 94 14.10 -4.85 -24.75
CA LEU A 94 12.80 -4.18 -24.91
C LEU A 94 12.15 -4.48 -26.27
N ARG A 95 10.99 -5.15 -26.26
CA ARG A 95 10.04 -5.16 -27.39
C ARG A 95 8.86 -4.23 -27.10
N ASN A 96 8.80 -3.10 -27.81
CA ASN A 96 7.61 -2.26 -27.90
C ASN A 96 6.77 -2.72 -29.11
N GLU A 97 5.46 -2.93 -28.93
CA GLU A 97 4.49 -2.84 -30.02
C GLU A 97 3.12 -2.39 -29.47
N SER A 98 2.50 -1.46 -30.18
CA SER A 98 1.07 -1.14 -30.13
C SER A 98 0.54 -1.47 -31.55
N GLU A 99 -0.73 -1.70 -31.82
CA GLU A 99 -1.94 -1.15 -31.20
C GLU A 99 -3.13 -2.00 -31.69
N ASP A 100 -4.03 -2.44 -30.80
CA ASP A 100 -5.41 -2.83 -31.14
C ASP A 100 -6.28 -2.71 -29.87
N ASP A 101 -7.41 -2.00 -29.93
CA ASP A 101 -8.36 -1.86 -28.82
C ASP A 101 -9.42 -2.97 -28.90
N GLU A 102 -9.39 -3.96 -28.00
CA GLU A 102 -10.60 -4.67 -27.57
C GLU A 102 -10.55 -5.00 -26.06
N GLY A 103 -11.68 -5.43 -25.50
CA GLY A 103 -11.89 -5.56 -24.05
C GLY A 103 -10.87 -6.45 -23.32
N PHE A 104 -10.52 -6.06 -22.09
CA PHE A 104 -9.59 -6.80 -21.22
C PHE A 104 -10.20 -8.16 -20.79
N VAL A 105 -9.93 -9.19 -21.59
CA VAL A 105 -10.27 -10.60 -21.32
C VAL A 105 -8.95 -11.35 -21.22
N GLU A 106 -8.48 -11.60 -19.99
CA GLU A 106 -7.37 -12.52 -19.77
C GLU A 106 -7.83 -13.96 -19.87
N ASN A 107 -7.02 -14.77 -20.54
CA ASN A 107 -6.67 -16.19 -20.36
C ASN A 107 -6.22 -16.73 -21.73
N VAL A 108 -5.32 -17.70 -21.76
CA VAL A 108 -5.50 -19.07 -22.28
C VAL A 108 -4.15 -19.75 -22.09
N ASP A 109 -4.12 -20.68 -21.15
CA ASP A 109 -3.30 -21.90 -21.06
C ASP A 109 -1.94 -21.93 -21.80
N PHE A 110 -0.88 -22.11 -21.04
CA PHE A 110 0.26 -22.89 -21.51
C PHE A 110 0.19 -24.30 -20.92
N GLU A 111 0.49 -25.29 -21.74
CA GLU A 111 0.22 -26.69 -21.46
C GLU A 111 1.18 -27.28 -20.41
N SER A 112 0.74 -28.36 -19.77
CA SER A 112 1.55 -29.23 -18.93
C SER A 112 2.77 -29.77 -19.67
N PHE A 113 3.90 -29.87 -18.98
CA PHE A 113 4.91 -30.88 -19.29
C PHE A 113 5.15 -31.74 -18.05
N GLU A 114 4.90 -33.04 -18.19
CA GLU A 114 5.07 -34.03 -17.13
C GLU A 114 6.53 -34.55 -17.07
N ASP A 115 6.88 -35.01 -15.88
CA ASP A 115 7.64 -36.21 -15.58
C ASP A 115 9.09 -36.46 -16.09
N ALA A 116 9.91 -36.66 -15.05
CA ALA A 116 10.76 -37.83 -14.82
C ALA A 116 12.19 -37.89 -15.36
N LYS A 117 12.94 -38.74 -14.61
CA LYS A 117 14.20 -39.46 -14.86
C LYS A 117 15.40 -39.03 -14.02
N ASP A 118 16.18 -39.93 -13.44
CA ASP A 118 16.01 -41.39 -13.21
C ASP A 118 16.89 -41.73 -11.96
N SER A 119 16.35 -42.31 -10.88
CA SER A 119 16.29 -43.77 -10.58
C SER A 119 17.62 -44.43 -10.16
N ILE A 120 17.63 -45.22 -9.07
CA ILE A 120 18.11 -46.65 -9.01
C ILE A 120 18.14 -47.23 -7.57
N ILE A 121 17.35 -48.30 -7.36
CA ILE A 121 17.61 -49.63 -6.70
C ILE A 121 18.52 -49.63 -5.42
N ILE A 122 18.19 -50.25 -4.27
CA ILE A 122 17.86 -51.67 -3.94
C ILE A 122 16.93 -51.71 -2.69
N LYS A 123 16.10 -52.72 -2.32
CA LYS A 123 15.27 -53.81 -2.90
C LYS A 123 15.02 -54.84 -1.76
N GLU A 124 13.77 -55.34 -1.64
CA GLU A 124 13.38 -56.56 -0.86
C GLU A 124 13.51 -56.50 0.69
N VAL A 125 12.78 -57.27 1.54
CA VAL A 125 11.63 -58.21 1.35
C VAL A 125 10.74 -58.30 2.62
N ALA A 126 9.48 -58.76 2.46
CA ALA A 126 8.52 -59.29 3.46
C ALA A 126 8.00 -58.39 4.63
N GLY A 127 6.76 -58.54 5.12
CA GLY A 127 5.61 -59.33 4.59
C GLY A 127 4.51 -59.62 5.64
N SER A 128 3.26 -59.87 5.19
CA SER A 128 2.08 -60.41 5.93
C SER A 128 1.52 -59.62 7.15
N SER A 129 0.26 -59.75 7.60
CA SER A 129 -1.05 -60.09 6.97
C SER A 129 -2.18 -59.96 8.03
N ASP A 130 -3.41 -59.57 7.62
CA ASP A 130 -4.70 -59.88 8.30
C ASP A 130 -4.95 -59.35 9.75
N SER A 131 -6.16 -59.34 10.34
CA SER A 131 -7.52 -59.03 9.84
C SER A 131 -8.52 -58.80 11.02
N LEU A 132 -9.73 -58.29 10.70
CA LEU A 132 -11.01 -58.41 11.45
C LEU A 132 -11.31 -57.61 12.76
N PHE A 133 -12.62 -57.34 12.91
CA PHE A 133 -13.42 -56.73 14.00
C PHE A 133 -14.41 -57.81 14.56
N PRO A 134 -15.43 -57.55 15.42
CA PRO A 134 -15.71 -56.53 16.47
C PRO A 134 -16.18 -57.16 17.82
N SER A 135 -16.74 -56.35 18.76
CA SER A 135 -18.06 -56.55 19.45
C SER A 135 -18.14 -56.10 20.93
N GLU A 136 -19.36 -56.03 21.49
CA GLU A 136 -19.77 -55.17 22.64
C GLU A 136 -20.32 -55.95 23.88
N THR A 137 -20.82 -55.19 24.89
CA THR A 137 -21.84 -55.50 25.94
C THR A 137 -21.49 -56.30 27.22
N THR A 138 -22.13 -56.15 28.41
CA THR A 138 -22.87 -55.08 29.17
C THR A 138 -23.13 -55.53 30.64
N VAL A 139 -23.49 -54.62 31.58
CA VAL A 139 -24.06 -54.80 32.98
C VAL A 139 -23.22 -55.53 34.05
N MET A 140 -23.40 -55.48 35.39
CA MET A 140 -24.41 -55.04 36.41
C MET A 140 -23.65 -54.63 37.74
N GLN A 141 -24.14 -54.10 38.88
CA GLN A 141 -25.31 -53.29 39.37
C GLN A 141 -25.05 -52.88 40.87
N ASN A 142 -26.02 -52.24 41.55
CA ASN A 142 -26.27 -52.23 43.03
C ASN A 142 -25.40 -51.34 43.99
N GLU A 143 -25.94 -50.71 45.06
CA GLU A 143 -27.35 -50.52 45.50
C GLU A 143 -27.59 -49.33 46.46
N SER A 144 -28.88 -48.95 46.66
CA SER A 144 -29.43 -48.12 47.76
C SER A 144 -29.16 -46.58 47.63
N VAL A 145 -29.72 -45.59 48.37
CA VAL A 145 -30.91 -45.34 49.25
C VAL A 145 -30.82 -43.81 49.62
N SER A 146 -31.83 -42.96 49.89
CA SER A 146 -33.31 -42.94 50.03
C SER A 146 -33.77 -41.45 50.08
N THR A 147 -35.01 -40.97 49.89
CA THR A 147 -36.32 -41.47 49.39
C THR A 147 -37.30 -40.26 49.26
N SER A 148 -38.21 -40.28 48.27
CA SER A 148 -39.46 -39.47 48.17
C SER A 148 -39.34 -37.94 47.99
N ASN A 149 -40.26 -37.18 47.37
CA ASN A 149 -41.38 -37.33 46.40
C ASN A 149 -41.78 -35.87 46.03
N ASN A 150 -42.42 -35.44 44.93
CA ASN A 150 -42.88 -35.97 43.62
C ASN A 150 -43.10 -34.73 42.70
N GLY A 151 -43.33 -34.78 41.38
CA GLY A 151 -43.42 -35.90 40.43
C GLY A 151 -44.40 -35.54 39.28
N HIS A 152 -44.00 -35.75 38.00
CA HIS A 152 -44.80 -35.52 36.76
C HIS A 152 -45.09 -34.02 36.42
N GLN A 153 -45.31 -33.56 35.16
CA GLN A 153 -45.28 -34.18 33.81
C GLN A 153 -45.21 -33.10 32.67
N VAL A 154 -44.92 -33.53 31.42
CA VAL A 154 -45.53 -33.05 30.13
C VAL A 154 -45.25 -31.64 29.54
N GLN A 155 -44.58 -31.65 28.36
CA GLN A 155 -44.85 -30.96 27.06
C GLN A 155 -45.13 -29.43 26.89
N ASN A 156 -44.93 -29.01 25.62
CA ASN A 156 -45.58 -27.89 24.87
C ASN A 156 -45.12 -26.46 25.19
N VAL A 157 -44.94 -25.51 24.23
CA VAL A 157 -45.59 -25.17 22.92
C VAL A 157 -46.78 -24.20 23.07
N SER A 158 -46.83 -23.20 22.17
CA SER A 158 -47.75 -22.04 22.07
C SER A 158 -47.55 -20.92 23.11
N VAL A 159 -47.56 -19.60 22.83
CA VAL A 159 -48.18 -18.71 21.80
C VAL A 159 -49.55 -18.13 22.21
N GLN A 160 -49.72 -16.82 21.98
CA GLN A 160 -50.88 -15.95 22.31
C GLN A 160 -51.10 -15.62 23.81
N SER A 161 -51.79 -14.54 24.20
CA SER A 161 -51.96 -13.18 23.61
C SER A 161 -52.70 -12.25 24.60
N GLN A 162 -52.71 -10.92 24.35
CA GLN A 162 -53.66 -9.94 24.93
C GLN A 162 -53.48 -9.64 26.45
N LYS A 163 -53.90 -8.51 27.06
CA LYS A 163 -54.35 -7.16 26.60
C LYS A 163 -54.39 -6.20 27.82
N ASN A 164 -54.04 -4.91 27.64
CA ASN A 164 -54.71 -3.72 28.22
C ASN A 164 -54.76 -3.52 29.77
N VAL A 165 -54.99 -2.34 30.40
CA VAL A 165 -55.05 -0.89 30.03
C VAL A 165 -55.10 0.00 31.31
N LYS A 166 -54.44 1.20 31.31
CA LYS A 166 -54.61 2.38 32.24
C LYS A 166 -54.35 2.15 33.76
N SER A 167 -54.12 3.15 34.63
CA SER A 167 -53.56 4.54 34.61
C SER A 167 -53.29 4.98 36.10
N SER A 168 -53.14 6.22 36.62
CA SER A 168 -53.21 7.64 36.19
C SER A 168 -52.77 8.60 37.34
N MET A 169 -52.38 9.86 37.03
CA MET A 169 -52.43 11.07 37.91
C MET A 169 -51.41 11.18 39.10
N SER A 170 -51.04 12.36 39.67
CA SER A 170 -51.35 13.80 39.40
C SER A 170 -50.40 14.82 40.12
N SER A 171 -50.35 16.09 39.62
CA SER A 171 -50.10 17.39 40.34
C SER A 171 -48.75 17.65 41.07
N ALA A 172 -48.24 18.89 41.30
CA ALA A 172 -48.41 20.29 40.79
C ALA A 172 -47.28 21.18 41.44
N GLY A 173 -46.96 22.44 41.08
CA GLY A 173 -47.38 23.38 40.01
C GLY A 173 -46.89 24.85 40.27
N PHE A 174 -47.03 25.76 39.28
CA PHE A 174 -46.93 27.25 39.33
C PHE A 174 -45.57 27.93 39.74
N SER A 175 -45.19 29.16 39.34
CA SER A 175 -45.92 30.28 38.70
C SER A 175 -45.03 31.24 37.85
N ILE A 176 -45.52 31.63 36.65
CA ILE A 176 -45.75 33.03 36.12
C ILE A 176 -44.56 34.04 36.10
N ALA A 177 -44.22 34.78 35.01
CA ALA A 177 -44.81 35.03 33.66
C ALA A 177 -43.72 34.90 32.53
N GLY A 178 -43.68 35.51 31.33
CA GLY A 178 -44.49 36.47 30.53
C GLY A 178 -43.56 37.37 29.65
N SER A 179 -43.85 37.90 28.45
CA SER A 179 -45.00 37.85 27.50
C SER A 179 -44.49 37.69 26.03
N ALA A 180 -45.11 36.85 25.19
CA ALA A 180 -46.05 37.18 24.06
C ALA A 180 -45.54 38.25 23.05
N PHE A 181 -45.64 38.13 21.72
CA PHE A 181 -46.43 37.28 20.77
C PHE A 181 -45.55 36.81 19.57
N GLY A 182 -45.91 35.89 18.66
CA GLY A 182 -47.09 35.00 18.53
C GLY A 182 -47.13 34.25 17.17
N ASN A 183 -48.02 33.25 17.04
CA ASN A 183 -48.52 32.51 15.84
C ASN A 183 -47.51 32.10 14.71
N SER A 184 -47.41 30.83 14.29
CA SER A 184 -48.51 30.11 13.61
C SER A 184 -48.32 28.57 13.50
N SER A 185 -49.43 27.89 13.18
CA SER A 185 -49.63 26.46 12.86
C SER A 185 -48.45 25.63 12.30
N LEU A 186 -48.09 24.48 12.89
CA LEU A 186 -48.74 23.14 12.86
C LEU A 186 -48.48 22.29 11.59
N LEU A 187 -47.55 21.32 11.69
CA LEU A 187 -47.79 19.88 11.48
C LEU A 187 -46.55 19.05 11.85
N VAL A 188 -46.74 17.85 12.41
CA VAL A 188 -45.65 17.06 13.04
C VAL A 188 -45.09 15.99 12.09
N SER A 189 -43.77 16.01 11.88
CA SER A 189 -43.04 14.94 11.18
C SER A 189 -42.61 13.83 12.14
N LYS A 190 -42.71 12.56 11.72
CA LYS A 190 -42.26 11.41 12.52
C LYS A 190 -40.74 11.25 12.42
N ASN A 191 -40.04 11.33 13.56
CA ASN A 191 -38.61 11.04 13.63
C ASN A 191 -38.34 9.54 13.37
N VAL A 192 -37.81 9.23 12.18
CA VAL A 192 -37.17 7.95 11.87
C VAL A 192 -35.68 8.22 11.67
N SER A 193 -34.85 7.72 12.58
CA SER A 193 -33.39 7.94 12.63
C SER A 193 -32.65 7.16 11.54
N LYS A 194 -32.67 7.68 10.31
CA LYS A 194 -31.94 7.13 9.15
C LYS A 194 -30.42 7.10 9.36
N LYS A 195 -29.88 6.05 9.99
CA LYS A 195 -28.44 5.72 9.96
C LYS A 195 -28.12 4.67 8.87
N LYS A 196 -28.01 5.13 7.62
CA LYS A 196 -27.25 4.44 6.57
C LYS A 196 -26.77 5.45 5.53
N LYS A 197 -25.46 5.61 5.37
CA LYS A 197 -24.85 6.20 4.17
C LYS A 197 -23.38 5.78 4.04
N MET A 198 -22.96 5.48 2.82
CA MET A 198 -21.56 5.27 2.47
C MET A 198 -20.76 6.55 2.70
N ARG A 199 -19.44 6.42 2.93
CA ARG A 199 -18.52 7.55 3.05
C ARG A 199 -18.11 8.10 1.67
N CYS A 200 -19.08 8.53 0.87
CA CYS A 200 -18.84 9.23 -0.38
C CYS A 200 -18.82 10.74 -0.16
N ASP A 201 -17.75 11.37 -0.64
CA ASP A 201 -17.71 12.72 -1.18
C ASP A 201 -18.46 13.81 -0.39
N LEU A 202 -17.83 14.28 0.69
CA LEU A 202 -18.07 15.62 1.23
C LEU A 202 -16.97 16.57 0.70
N PRO A 203 -17.25 17.88 0.55
CA PRO A 203 -16.21 18.86 0.26
C PRO A 203 -15.15 18.87 1.38
N PRO A 204 -13.90 19.28 1.09
CA PRO A 204 -12.80 19.21 2.06
C PRO A 204 -13.10 20.05 3.31
N LYS A 205 -12.78 19.49 4.48
CA LYS A 205 -13.04 20.12 5.80
C LYS A 205 -12.29 21.45 5.99
N SER A 206 -11.20 21.65 5.26
CA SER A 206 -10.38 22.86 5.24
C SER A 206 -9.88 23.09 3.82
N VAL A 207 -9.69 24.37 3.46
CA VAL A 207 -9.22 24.77 2.11
C VAL A 207 -7.95 25.61 2.24
N THR A 208 -6.82 25.03 1.84
CA THR A 208 -5.53 25.69 1.71
C THR A 208 -5.40 26.29 0.31
N LYS A 209 -5.50 27.61 0.22
CA LYS A 209 -5.40 28.35 -1.06
C LYS A 209 -3.96 28.40 -1.58
N MET A 210 -3.82 28.70 -2.86
CA MET A 210 -2.52 28.83 -3.55
C MET A 210 -1.54 29.79 -2.83
N ASP A 211 -2.03 30.92 -2.31
CA ASP A 211 -1.22 31.88 -1.55
C ASP A 211 -0.71 31.32 -0.22
N GLU A 212 -1.49 30.46 0.43
CA GLU A 212 -1.08 29.79 1.66
C GLU A 212 -0.08 28.67 1.36
N MET A 213 -0.27 27.91 0.27
CA MET A 213 0.73 26.95 -0.21
C MET A 213 2.07 27.64 -0.57
N ASN A 214 2.01 28.85 -1.16
CA ASN A 214 3.19 29.69 -1.39
C ASN A 214 3.86 30.11 -0.07
N ARG A 215 3.09 30.52 0.96
CA ARG A 215 3.62 30.86 2.29
C ARG A 215 4.23 29.65 3.00
N ILE A 216 3.61 28.48 2.92
CA ILE A 216 4.12 27.23 3.51
C ILE A 216 5.47 26.88 2.88
N LEU A 217 5.60 26.95 1.54
CA LEU A 217 6.87 26.72 0.83
C LEU A 217 7.95 27.73 1.25
N ALA A 218 7.62 29.02 1.31
CA ALA A 218 8.56 30.07 1.72
C ALA A 218 8.97 29.93 3.20
N ARG A 219 8.03 29.55 4.08
CA ARG A 219 8.30 29.24 5.49
C ARG A 219 9.19 28.01 5.62
N HIS A 220 8.95 26.94 4.85
CA HIS A 220 9.77 25.73 4.89
C HIS A 220 11.24 26.05 4.55
N ARG A 221 11.50 26.79 3.47
CA ARG A 221 12.86 27.22 3.08
C ARG A 221 13.61 27.97 4.18
N ARG A 222 12.92 28.82 4.95
CA ARG A 222 13.47 29.60 6.08
C ARG A 222 13.60 28.81 7.38
N THR A 223 12.60 27.99 7.72
CA THR A 223 12.40 27.45 9.08
C THR A 223 12.68 25.96 9.22
N SER A 224 12.96 25.24 8.11
CA SER A 224 13.18 23.79 8.05
C SER A 224 13.82 23.24 9.33
N ARG A 225 13.06 22.41 10.07
CA ARG A 225 13.56 21.74 11.27
C ARG A 225 14.56 20.69 10.81
N ALA A 226 15.83 20.86 11.16
CA ALA A 226 16.87 19.93 10.77
C ALA A 226 16.59 18.56 11.39
N MET A 227 16.60 17.50 10.58
CA MET A 227 16.79 16.17 11.13
C MET A 227 18.24 16.03 11.60
N ARG A 228 18.43 15.46 12.80
CA ARG A 228 19.75 15.24 13.39
C ARG A 228 20.42 14.03 12.71
N LEU A 229 21.27 14.30 11.72
CA LEU A 229 22.18 13.31 11.10
C LEU A 229 22.85 12.45 12.18
N ARG A 230 22.67 11.12 12.14
CA ARG A 230 23.35 10.21 13.08
C ARG A 230 24.87 10.22 12.88
N TRP A 231 25.33 10.41 11.63
CA TRP A 231 26.69 10.79 11.29
C TRP A 231 26.73 11.61 9.99
N SER A 232 27.64 12.58 9.93
CA SER A 232 27.91 13.38 8.74
C SER A 232 28.75 12.62 7.72
N SER A 233 28.54 12.90 6.45
CA SER A 233 29.38 12.44 5.34
C SER A 233 29.79 13.62 4.47
N ARG A 234 30.86 13.45 3.68
CA ARG A 234 31.27 14.41 2.63
C ARG A 234 30.12 14.77 1.67
N ARG A 235 29.17 13.85 1.46
CA ARG A 235 27.98 14.07 0.61
C ARG A 235 27.07 15.15 1.19
N ASP A 236 26.99 15.27 2.52
CA ASP A 236 26.20 16.32 3.17
C ASP A 236 26.90 17.70 3.13
N GLU A 237 28.23 17.75 3.08
CA GLU A 237 29.00 18.99 2.85
C GLU A 237 28.82 19.52 1.42
N GLU A 238 28.80 18.62 0.44
CA GLU A 238 28.52 18.92 -0.97
C GLU A 238 27.07 19.43 -1.14
N ILE A 239 26.10 18.84 -0.44
CA ILE A 239 24.71 19.35 -0.34
C ILE A 239 24.65 20.77 0.28
N LEU A 240 25.42 21.04 1.33
CA LEU A 240 25.42 22.35 2.00
C LEU A 240 26.15 23.44 1.20
N THR A 241 27.14 23.05 0.40
CA THR A 241 27.78 23.93 -0.59
C THR A 241 26.78 24.30 -1.68
N ALA A 242 26.13 23.29 -2.27
CA ALA A 242 25.08 23.49 -3.27
C ALA A 242 23.92 24.34 -2.77
N ARG A 243 23.49 24.20 -1.51
CA ARG A 243 22.47 25.06 -0.91
C ARG A 243 22.85 26.54 -1.01
N LYS A 244 24.11 26.87 -0.69
CA LYS A 244 24.63 28.25 -0.77
C LYS A 244 24.72 28.74 -2.21
N GLU A 245 25.13 27.88 -3.15
CA GLU A 245 25.18 28.23 -4.58
C GLU A 245 23.80 28.56 -5.13
N ILE A 246 22.77 27.77 -4.79
CA ILE A 246 21.38 28.02 -5.19
C ILE A 246 20.82 29.28 -4.50
N GLU A 247 21.06 29.46 -3.20
CA GLU A 247 20.58 30.62 -2.43
C GLU A 247 21.23 31.93 -2.88
N ASN A 248 22.47 31.90 -3.41
CA ASN A 248 23.20 33.05 -3.94
C ASN A 248 23.28 33.06 -5.49
N ALA A 249 22.43 32.30 -6.18
CA ALA A 249 22.50 32.13 -7.64
C ALA A 249 22.38 33.49 -8.37
N PRO A 250 23.36 33.89 -9.20
CA PRO A 250 23.38 35.22 -9.79
C PRO A 250 22.22 35.45 -10.77
N PRO A 251 21.75 36.70 -10.94
CA PRO A 251 20.76 37.04 -11.97
C PRO A 251 21.18 36.52 -13.35
N VAL A 252 20.27 35.87 -14.08
CA VAL A 252 20.57 35.25 -15.38
C VAL A 252 20.86 36.33 -16.44
N ALA A 253 22.12 36.73 -16.54
CA ALA A 253 22.63 37.76 -17.45
C ALA A 253 22.49 37.40 -18.95
N THR A 254 22.18 36.14 -19.27
CA THR A 254 21.89 35.72 -20.64
C THR A 254 20.78 34.67 -20.62
N ILE A 255 19.60 35.03 -21.15
CA ILE A 255 18.47 34.12 -21.25
C ILE A 255 18.86 32.95 -22.17
N GLU A 256 18.97 31.75 -21.61
CA GLU A 256 19.09 30.53 -22.42
C GLU A 256 17.86 30.45 -23.33
N ARG A 257 18.07 30.34 -24.65
CA ARG A 257 16.98 30.22 -25.66
C ARG A 257 16.01 29.07 -25.38
N GLN A 258 16.39 28.15 -24.50
CA GLN A 258 15.65 26.96 -24.06
C GLN A 258 14.75 27.19 -22.82
N LEU A 259 14.90 28.31 -22.10
CA LEU A 259 14.11 28.66 -20.92
C LEU A 259 13.28 29.92 -21.17
N TYR A 260 12.15 30.04 -20.47
CA TYR A 260 11.26 31.19 -20.53
C TYR A 260 11.05 31.73 -19.11
N PRO A 261 11.80 32.78 -18.68
CA PRO A 261 11.76 33.25 -17.30
C PRO A 261 10.36 33.48 -16.68
N PRO A 262 9.34 34.00 -17.40
CA PRO A 262 8.03 34.29 -16.80
C PRO A 262 7.21 33.10 -16.27
N ILE A 263 7.59 31.84 -16.53
CA ILE A 263 6.95 30.66 -15.89
C ILE A 263 7.72 30.12 -14.68
N PHE A 264 8.86 30.72 -14.32
CA PHE A 264 9.68 30.31 -13.17
C PHE A 264 9.58 31.32 -12.05
N ARG A 265 9.41 30.83 -10.82
CA ARG A 265 9.45 31.67 -9.61
C ARG A 265 10.81 32.36 -9.41
N ASN A 266 11.89 31.66 -9.76
CA ASN A 266 13.23 32.20 -9.84
C ASN A 266 14.05 31.36 -10.85
N VAL A 267 14.27 31.90 -12.05
CA VAL A 267 15.01 31.21 -13.11
C VAL A 267 16.51 31.08 -12.81
N SER A 268 17.11 31.95 -11.97
CA SER A 268 18.50 31.83 -11.52
C SER A 268 18.69 30.59 -10.66
N MET A 269 17.87 30.43 -9.62
CA MET A 269 17.93 29.27 -8.71
C MET A 269 17.73 27.95 -9.46
N PHE A 270 16.80 27.92 -10.42
CA PHE A 270 16.56 26.74 -11.27
C PHE A 270 17.72 26.44 -12.23
N LYS A 271 18.27 27.48 -12.90
CA LYS A 271 19.41 27.30 -13.82
C LYS A 271 20.68 26.86 -13.10
N SER A 272 20.93 27.35 -11.88
CA SER A 272 22.18 27.11 -11.15
C SER A 272 22.44 25.64 -10.82
N TYR A 273 21.43 24.76 -10.93
CA TYR A 273 21.47 23.44 -10.31
C TYR A 273 20.70 22.34 -11.06
N MET A 274 20.74 22.38 -12.39
CA MET A 274 20.42 21.20 -13.21
C MET A 274 21.37 20.05 -12.80
N PRO A 275 20.85 18.88 -12.38
CA PRO A 275 21.70 17.80 -11.89
C PRO A 275 22.57 17.24 -13.02
N GLN A 276 23.87 17.53 -12.96
CA GLN A 276 24.90 16.84 -13.74
C GLN A 276 25.74 15.87 -12.89
N GLU A 277 25.71 16.05 -11.57
CA GLU A 277 26.46 15.26 -10.57
C GLU A 277 25.58 14.56 -9.52
N LEU A 278 24.25 14.53 -9.71
CA LEU A 278 23.37 13.75 -8.83
C LEU A 278 23.76 12.27 -8.89
N ARG A 279 23.94 11.66 -7.71
CA ARG A 279 24.32 10.25 -7.56
C ARG A 279 23.28 9.55 -6.72
N THR A 280 22.55 8.63 -7.32
CA THR A 280 21.54 7.79 -6.68
C THR A 280 22.07 6.38 -6.50
N TYR A 281 21.74 5.74 -5.38
CA TYR A 281 21.94 4.31 -5.18
C TYR A 281 20.60 3.58 -5.14
N GLY A 282 20.56 2.38 -5.69
CA GLY A 282 19.45 1.44 -5.62
C GLY A 282 19.91 0.06 -6.10
N THR A 283 19.24 -0.98 -5.62
CA THR A 283 19.43 -2.37 -6.09
C THR A 283 18.24 -2.73 -6.97
N ASP A 284 18.50 -2.98 -8.26
CA ASP A 284 17.58 -3.36 -9.34
C ASP A 284 16.37 -2.40 -9.50
N THR A 285 16.51 -1.42 -10.40
CA THR A 285 15.69 -0.18 -10.43
C THR A 285 15.30 0.33 -11.83
N GLN A 286 14.39 -0.40 -12.50
CA GLN A 286 13.58 0.07 -13.65
C GLN A 286 14.24 1.02 -14.69
N GLY A 287 15.16 0.50 -15.49
CA GLY A 287 15.37 0.85 -16.89
C GLY A 287 16.00 2.22 -17.19
N LEU A 288 15.30 3.33 -16.91
CA LEU A 288 15.73 4.67 -17.34
C LEU A 288 16.83 5.27 -16.45
N MET A 289 16.86 4.95 -15.15
CA MET A 289 18.00 5.31 -14.28
C MET A 289 19.17 4.34 -14.44
N GLU A 290 18.90 3.04 -14.65
CA GLU A 290 19.91 2.01 -14.92
C GLU A 290 20.65 2.27 -16.24
N GLY A 291 19.93 2.63 -17.30
CA GLY A 291 20.50 2.97 -18.60
C GLY A 291 21.35 4.24 -18.59
N ASN A 292 21.23 5.11 -17.56
CA ASN A 292 21.99 6.35 -17.46
C ASN A 292 22.97 6.34 -16.27
N LYS A 293 24.18 5.85 -16.55
CA LYS A 293 25.34 5.82 -15.65
C LYS A 293 25.81 7.20 -15.14
N GLN A 294 25.25 8.31 -15.64
CA GLN A 294 25.51 9.63 -15.07
C GLN A 294 24.84 9.82 -13.70
N TYR A 295 23.69 9.17 -13.47
CA TYR A 295 22.85 9.40 -12.29
C TYR A 295 22.91 8.30 -11.24
N THR A 296 23.50 7.15 -11.55
CA THR A 296 23.55 5.97 -10.67
C THR A 296 24.97 5.67 -10.19
N VAL A 297 25.12 5.23 -8.94
CA VAL A 297 26.40 4.77 -8.37
C VAL A 297 26.28 3.37 -7.81
N LYS A 298 27.30 2.53 -8.03
CA LYS A 298 27.40 1.19 -7.44
C LYS A 298 27.90 1.17 -5.99
N ASP A 299 28.51 2.25 -5.52
CA ASP A 299 28.99 2.41 -4.15
C ASP A 299 28.03 3.34 -3.39
N PRO A 300 27.24 2.84 -2.42
CA PRO A 300 26.24 3.65 -1.72
C PRO A 300 26.87 4.83 -0.98
N ARG A 301 28.13 4.72 -0.53
CA ARG A 301 28.87 5.80 0.16
C ARG A 301 29.17 7.01 -0.75
N LYS A 302 28.91 6.88 -2.06
CA LYS A 302 29.05 7.95 -3.07
C LYS A 302 27.71 8.55 -3.49
N ALA A 303 26.59 8.07 -2.95
CA ALA A 303 25.26 8.58 -3.25
C ALA A 303 24.93 9.85 -2.45
N HIS A 304 24.16 10.74 -3.06
CA HIS A 304 23.55 11.90 -2.40
C HIS A 304 22.08 11.64 -2.02
N LEU A 305 21.47 10.62 -2.63
CA LEU A 305 20.10 10.15 -2.43
C LEU A 305 20.02 8.64 -2.66
N TYR A 306 19.08 7.97 -2.00
CA TYR A 306 18.80 6.53 -2.16
C TYR A 306 17.40 6.34 -2.72
N TYR A 307 17.25 5.56 -3.78
CA TYR A 307 15.93 5.25 -4.33
C TYR A 307 15.37 4.00 -3.63
N MET A 308 14.09 4.05 -3.24
CA MET A 308 13.34 2.91 -2.73
C MET A 308 12.46 2.34 -3.87
N PRO A 309 12.94 1.33 -4.62
CA PRO A 309 12.22 0.80 -5.78
C PRO A 309 11.00 -0.04 -5.36
N PHE A 310 9.80 0.43 -5.73
CA PHE A 310 8.61 -0.40 -5.83
C PHE A 310 7.68 0.17 -6.91
N SER A 311 6.97 -0.69 -7.63
CA SER A 311 5.96 -0.26 -8.59
C SER A 311 4.61 -0.15 -7.88
N ALA A 312 4.12 1.07 -7.62
CA ALA A 312 2.83 1.29 -6.99
C ALA A 312 1.66 0.59 -7.71
N ARG A 313 1.74 0.43 -9.04
CA ARG A 313 0.78 -0.34 -9.85
C ARG A 313 0.90 -1.85 -9.66
N MET A 314 2.09 -2.39 -9.42
CA MET A 314 2.23 -3.80 -9.04
C MET A 314 1.72 -4.05 -7.63
N LEU A 315 1.99 -3.13 -6.68
CA LEU A 315 1.44 -3.24 -5.32
C LEU A 315 -0.09 -3.12 -5.30
N GLU A 316 -0.68 -2.31 -6.18
CA GLU A 316 -2.12 -2.33 -6.43
C GLU A 316 -2.57 -3.72 -6.91
N TYR A 317 -2.05 -4.22 -8.03
CA TYR A 317 -2.49 -5.50 -8.61
C TYR A 317 -2.26 -6.73 -7.71
N THR A 318 -1.25 -6.70 -6.84
CA THR A 318 -0.86 -7.87 -6.02
C THR A 318 -1.31 -7.82 -4.57
N LEU A 319 -1.61 -6.63 -4.01
CA LEU A 319 -1.91 -6.47 -2.57
C LEU A 319 -3.20 -5.69 -2.29
N TYR A 320 -3.75 -4.94 -3.24
CA TYR A 320 -5.00 -4.20 -3.03
C TYR A 320 -6.22 -5.00 -3.47
N VAL A 321 -6.92 -5.58 -2.50
CA VAL A 321 -8.21 -6.25 -2.74
C VAL A 321 -9.24 -5.21 -3.17
N ARG A 322 -9.58 -5.21 -4.45
CA ARG A 322 -10.51 -4.25 -5.07
C ARG A 322 -11.87 -4.25 -4.35
N ASN A 323 -12.49 -3.07 -4.25
CA ASN A 323 -13.78 -2.81 -3.59
C ASN A 323 -13.88 -3.13 -2.08
N SER A 324 -12.90 -3.84 -1.47
CA SER A 324 -12.86 -4.13 -0.03
C SER A 324 -12.77 -2.88 0.87
N HIS A 325 -12.26 -1.77 0.33
CA HIS A 325 -11.81 -0.57 1.07
C HIS A 325 -10.72 -0.85 2.14
N ASN A 326 -10.18 -2.08 2.19
CA ASN A 326 -9.15 -2.51 3.12
C ASN A 326 -7.77 -2.45 2.45
N ARG A 327 -6.83 -1.74 3.08
CA ARG A 327 -5.45 -1.55 2.59
C ARG A 327 -4.41 -2.24 3.49
N THR A 328 -4.84 -3.13 4.40
CA THR A 328 -3.98 -3.75 5.41
C THR A 328 -2.82 -4.54 4.81
N ASN A 329 -3.04 -5.34 3.75
CA ASN A 329 -1.99 -6.12 3.09
C ASN A 329 -0.91 -5.21 2.50
N LEU A 330 -1.34 -4.14 1.81
CA LEU A 330 -0.48 -3.12 1.22
C LEU A 330 0.32 -2.34 2.29
N ARG A 331 -0.35 -1.95 3.38
CA ARG A 331 0.28 -1.29 4.54
C ARG A 331 1.32 -2.18 5.21
N GLN A 332 1.00 -3.47 5.40
CA GLN A 332 1.89 -4.46 6.00
C GLN A 332 3.11 -4.72 5.11
N PHE A 333 2.94 -4.86 3.78
CA PHE A 333 4.06 -4.98 2.85
C PHE A 333 4.96 -3.74 2.87
N LEU A 334 4.40 -2.53 2.85
CA LEU A 334 5.19 -1.29 2.88
C LEU A 334 5.93 -1.12 4.21
N LYS A 335 5.35 -1.60 5.32
CA LYS A 335 6.02 -1.74 6.61
C LYS A 335 7.21 -2.71 6.50
N GLU A 336 6.96 -3.97 6.15
CA GLU A 336 7.96 -5.04 6.08
C GLU A 336 9.11 -4.69 5.12
N TYR A 337 8.79 -4.07 3.97
CA TYR A 337 9.78 -3.56 3.03
C TYR A 337 10.67 -2.47 3.64
N THR A 338 10.09 -1.53 4.40
CA THR A 338 10.88 -0.47 5.06
C THR A 338 11.71 -1.02 6.21
N GLU A 339 11.17 -1.95 6.99
CA GLU A 339 11.88 -2.66 8.06
C GLU A 339 13.05 -3.50 7.48
N HIS A 340 12.87 -4.13 6.31
CA HIS A 340 13.95 -4.81 5.58
C HIS A 340 15.02 -3.85 5.06
N ILE A 341 14.64 -2.71 4.46
CA ILE A 341 15.60 -1.70 4.01
C ILE A 341 16.39 -1.11 5.20
N SER A 342 15.70 -0.82 6.32
CA SER A 342 16.28 -0.26 7.54
C SER A 342 17.30 -1.20 8.19
N SER A 343 16.96 -2.49 8.32
CA SER A 343 17.83 -3.53 8.90
C SER A 343 19.01 -3.90 8.00
N LYS A 344 18.78 -3.99 6.68
CA LYS A 344 19.82 -4.41 5.71
C LYS A 344 20.80 -3.29 5.33
N TYR A 345 20.37 -2.03 5.30
CA TYR A 345 21.17 -0.92 4.81
C TYR A 345 21.36 0.18 5.87
N PRO A 346 22.57 0.36 6.43
CA PRO A 346 22.81 1.34 7.50
C PRO A 346 22.58 2.81 7.05
N PHE A 347 22.51 3.05 5.74
CA PHE A 347 22.24 4.36 5.16
C PHE A 347 20.82 4.85 5.43
N PHE A 348 19.81 3.96 5.49
CA PHE A 348 18.43 4.35 5.84
C PHE A 348 18.41 4.90 7.27
N ASN A 349 18.97 4.14 8.21
CA ASN A 349 19.09 4.50 9.62
C ASN A 349 19.90 5.79 9.87
N ARG A 350 20.80 6.20 8.96
CA ARG A 350 21.61 7.42 9.08
C ARG A 350 20.77 8.70 9.17
N THR A 351 19.66 8.73 8.44
CA THR A 351 18.74 9.87 8.32
C THR A 351 17.27 9.44 8.40
N ASP A 352 16.98 8.29 9.02
CA ASP A 352 15.61 7.74 9.12
C ASP A 352 14.82 7.81 7.78
N GLY A 353 15.51 7.57 6.66
CA GLY A 353 14.97 7.69 5.31
C GLY A 353 14.86 9.10 4.70
N ALA A 354 15.30 10.19 5.33
CA ALA A 354 15.23 11.56 4.79
C ALA A 354 16.27 11.88 3.69
N ASP A 355 17.24 10.98 3.43
CA ASP A 355 18.02 10.92 2.19
C ASP A 355 17.53 9.83 1.23
N HIS A 356 16.42 9.15 1.55
CA HIS A 356 15.75 8.19 0.68
C HIS A 356 14.52 8.84 0.01
N PHE A 357 14.20 8.39 -1.20
CA PHE A 357 13.02 8.84 -1.94
C PHE A 357 12.26 7.68 -2.60
N LEU A 358 10.95 7.90 -2.79
CA LEU A 358 10.03 6.94 -3.41
C LEU A 358 9.18 7.62 -4.50
N VAL A 359 8.64 6.82 -5.41
CA VAL A 359 7.78 7.26 -6.52
C VAL A 359 6.49 6.44 -6.47
N ALA A 360 5.36 7.08 -6.14
CA ALA A 360 4.08 6.38 -5.98
C ALA A 360 2.91 7.22 -6.53
N CYS A 361 2.46 6.85 -7.73
CA CYS A 361 1.35 7.51 -8.43
C CYS A 361 0.06 6.71 -8.24
N HIS A 362 -0.62 6.89 -7.10
CA HIS A 362 -1.92 6.29 -6.77
C HIS A 362 -2.58 7.01 -5.58
N ASP A 363 -3.91 6.94 -5.45
CA ASP A 363 -4.72 7.57 -4.40
C ASP A 363 -4.28 7.18 -2.98
N TRP A 364 -3.86 5.93 -2.78
CA TRP A 364 -3.44 5.39 -1.49
C TRP A 364 -2.07 5.90 -1.02
N ALA A 365 -1.23 6.38 -1.94
CA ALA A 365 0.18 6.64 -1.66
C ALA A 365 0.47 7.67 -0.54
N PRO A 366 -0.28 8.77 -0.40
CA PRO A 366 -0.13 9.69 0.74
C PRO A 366 -0.44 9.02 2.08
N TYR A 367 -1.40 8.08 2.11
CA TYR A 367 -1.92 7.47 3.33
C TYR A 367 -1.04 6.32 3.83
N GLU A 368 -0.77 5.30 3.02
CA GLU A 368 -0.07 4.11 3.52
C GLU A 368 1.42 4.37 3.78
N THR A 369 2.03 5.31 3.04
CA THR A 369 3.43 5.71 3.30
C THR A 369 3.58 6.63 4.52
N ARG A 370 2.50 7.14 5.13
CA ARG A 370 2.59 8.24 6.11
C ARG A 370 3.27 7.87 7.43
N HIS A 371 3.42 6.57 7.73
CA HIS A 371 4.00 6.06 8.97
C HIS A 371 5.44 5.58 8.75
N HIS A 372 5.63 4.34 8.29
CA HIS A 372 6.97 3.72 8.15
C HIS A 372 7.90 4.42 7.15
N MET A 373 7.35 5.26 6.26
CA MET A 373 8.10 6.09 5.33
C MET A 373 7.82 7.59 5.59
N GLU A 374 7.52 8.01 6.83
CA GLU A 374 7.11 9.40 7.12
C GLU A 374 8.15 10.41 6.62
N HIS A 375 9.42 10.21 6.96
CA HIS A 375 10.52 11.15 6.68
C HIS A 375 11.06 11.08 5.24
N CYS A 376 10.73 10.03 4.48
CA CYS A 376 11.16 9.87 3.10
C CYS A 376 10.68 11.01 2.19
N ILE A 377 11.45 11.29 1.14
CA ILE A 377 11.07 12.24 0.10
C ILE A 377 10.08 11.57 -0.86
N LYS A 378 8.82 12.01 -0.86
CA LYS A 378 7.75 11.32 -1.60
C LYS A 378 7.41 12.04 -2.89
N ALA A 379 7.59 11.36 -4.03
CA ALA A 379 7.03 11.81 -5.30
C ALA A 379 5.66 11.15 -5.52
N LEU A 380 4.59 11.95 -5.50
CA LEU A 380 3.19 11.51 -5.38
C LEU A 380 2.29 12.19 -6.43
N CYS A 381 1.36 11.43 -7.03
CA CYS A 381 0.34 12.01 -7.92
C CYS A 381 -0.83 12.65 -7.12
N ASN A 382 -1.28 12.01 -6.05
CA ASN A 382 -2.31 12.52 -5.13
C ASN A 382 -1.74 13.60 -4.17
N ALA A 383 -1.36 14.76 -4.70
CA ALA A 383 -0.68 15.82 -3.96
C ALA A 383 -1.63 16.76 -3.18
N ASP A 384 -2.43 16.21 -2.26
CA ASP A 384 -3.36 16.95 -1.38
C ASP A 384 -2.72 17.22 0.00
N VAL A 385 -2.62 18.50 0.39
CA VAL A 385 -2.03 18.90 1.67
C VAL A 385 -2.80 18.40 2.91
N THR A 386 -4.10 18.15 2.76
CA THR A 386 -4.97 17.58 3.81
C THR A 386 -4.94 16.05 3.84
N ALA A 387 -4.52 15.39 2.75
CA ALA A 387 -4.23 13.95 2.71
C ALA A 387 -2.84 13.59 3.28
N GLY A 388 -2.02 14.58 3.61
CA GLY A 388 -0.73 14.41 4.28
C GLY A 388 0.50 14.88 3.49
N PHE A 389 0.32 15.38 2.26
CA PHE A 389 1.42 15.89 1.42
C PHE A 389 2.14 17.07 2.07
N LYS A 390 3.47 17.00 2.23
CA LYS A 390 4.28 18.03 2.90
C LYS A 390 5.01 18.93 1.88
N ILE A 391 4.42 20.10 1.59
CA ILE A 391 5.04 21.14 0.74
C ILE A 391 6.46 21.47 1.22
N GLY A 392 7.43 21.39 0.31
CA GLY A 392 8.84 21.67 0.57
C GLY A 392 9.69 20.45 0.96
N ARG A 393 9.05 19.27 1.12
CA ARG A 393 9.70 17.96 1.22
C ARG A 393 9.22 17.05 0.09
N ASP A 394 7.91 16.89 -0.05
CA ASP A 394 7.27 16.01 -1.02
C ASP A 394 7.13 16.71 -2.39
N ILE A 395 7.02 15.91 -3.45
CA ILE A 395 7.03 16.32 -4.86
C ILE A 395 5.71 15.91 -5.50
N SER A 396 5.02 16.88 -6.11
CA SER A 396 3.82 16.62 -6.90
C SER A 396 4.22 16.12 -8.30
N LEU A 397 3.75 14.92 -8.66
CA LEU A 397 3.99 14.29 -9.95
C LEU A 397 2.86 14.63 -10.95
N PRO A 398 3.18 14.94 -12.21
CA PRO A 398 2.17 15.08 -13.25
C PRO A 398 1.69 13.72 -13.74
N GLU A 399 0.38 13.47 -13.71
CA GLU A 399 -0.22 12.30 -14.39
C GLU A 399 -0.10 12.45 -15.91
N THR A 400 0.76 11.66 -16.54
CA THR A 400 1.01 11.75 -18.00
C THR A 400 0.48 10.54 -18.75
N TYR A 401 -0.51 10.77 -19.62
CA TYR A 401 -1.05 9.72 -20.48
C TYR A 401 -0.23 9.59 -21.77
N VAL A 402 0.79 8.72 -21.74
CA VAL A 402 1.67 8.46 -22.89
C VAL A 402 0.93 7.64 -23.95
N ARG A 403 0.27 8.36 -24.89
CA ARG A 403 -0.61 7.76 -25.91
C ARG A 403 0.07 6.76 -26.85
N ALA A 404 1.38 6.89 -27.09
CA ALA A 404 2.15 5.95 -27.90
C ALA A 404 3.60 5.86 -27.41
N ALA A 405 4.00 4.74 -26.82
CA ALA A 405 5.34 4.57 -26.24
C ALA A 405 6.48 4.74 -27.25
N LYS A 406 6.26 4.36 -28.53
CA LYS A 406 7.23 4.55 -29.63
C LYS A 406 7.36 6.01 -30.09
N ASN A 407 6.37 6.86 -29.83
CA ASN A 407 6.36 8.28 -30.21
C ASN A 407 5.56 9.09 -29.17
N PRO A 408 6.14 9.36 -27.99
CA PRO A 408 5.44 10.04 -26.90
C PRO A 408 5.13 11.52 -27.21
N LEU A 409 5.73 12.09 -28.25
CA LEU A 409 5.53 13.46 -28.72
C LEU A 409 4.47 13.58 -29.83
N ARG A 410 3.72 12.50 -30.10
CA ARG A 410 2.66 12.48 -31.12
C ARG A 410 1.52 13.46 -30.75
N ASP A 411 0.95 14.09 -31.77
CA ASP A 411 -0.23 14.96 -31.70
C ASP A 411 -0.12 16.21 -30.81
N LEU A 412 1.07 16.61 -30.37
CA LEU A 412 1.32 17.84 -29.60
C LEU A 412 0.94 19.15 -30.33
N GLY A 413 0.93 20.24 -29.57
CA GLY A 413 0.64 21.59 -30.05
C GLY A 413 -0.85 21.88 -30.16
N GLY A 414 -1.22 23.11 -30.53
CA GLY A 414 -2.63 23.46 -30.74
C GLY A 414 -2.82 24.68 -31.63
N LYS A 415 -4.06 25.14 -31.77
CA LYS A 415 -4.38 26.26 -32.67
C LYS A 415 -3.93 27.59 -32.04
N PRO A 416 -3.54 28.60 -32.83
CA PRO A 416 -3.19 29.92 -32.31
C PRO A 416 -4.40 30.57 -31.60
N PRO A 417 -4.20 31.54 -30.69
CA PRO A 417 -5.27 32.16 -29.91
C PRO A 417 -6.48 32.64 -30.74
N SER A 418 -6.25 33.23 -31.91
CA SER A 418 -7.29 33.71 -32.85
C SER A 418 -8.14 32.62 -33.51
N GLN A 419 -7.72 31.34 -33.42
CA GLN A 419 -8.46 30.19 -33.94
C GLN A 419 -9.11 29.34 -32.82
N ARG A 420 -8.91 29.71 -31.54
CA ARG A 420 -9.54 29.05 -30.39
C ARG A 420 -10.93 29.66 -30.13
N ARG A 421 -11.93 29.12 -30.84
CA ARG A 421 -13.32 29.61 -30.82
C ARG A 421 -14.12 29.12 -29.61
N THR A 422 -13.80 27.95 -29.06
CA THR A 422 -14.45 27.44 -27.85
C THR A 422 -13.92 28.19 -26.63
N LEU A 423 -14.78 28.70 -25.75
CA LEU A 423 -14.33 29.35 -24.51
C LEU A 423 -13.71 28.32 -23.58
N ALA A 424 -14.46 27.26 -23.23
CA ALA A 424 -13.97 26.20 -22.35
C ALA A 424 -14.41 24.80 -22.82
N PHE A 425 -13.57 23.80 -22.59
CA PHE A 425 -13.87 22.40 -22.87
C PHE A 425 -13.62 21.48 -21.66
N TYR A 426 -14.44 20.43 -21.55
CA TYR A 426 -14.26 19.31 -20.64
C TYR A 426 -14.91 18.04 -21.23
N ALA A 427 -14.25 16.89 -21.02
CA ALA A 427 -14.90 15.58 -21.12
C ALA A 427 -14.25 14.56 -20.17
N GLY A 428 -14.99 13.49 -19.84
CA GLY A 428 -14.45 12.29 -19.20
C GLY A 428 -15.36 11.63 -18.16
N SER A 429 -14.87 10.52 -17.59
CA SER A 429 -15.61 9.65 -16.65
C SER A 429 -15.96 10.32 -15.32
N MET A 430 -17.14 9.97 -14.79
CA MET A 430 -17.79 10.54 -13.60
C MET A 430 -17.25 10.00 -12.26
N HIS A 431 -15.93 10.08 -12.08
CA HIS A 431 -15.23 9.72 -10.85
C HIS A 431 -14.98 10.97 -9.99
N GLY A 432 -15.44 10.98 -8.75
CA GLY A 432 -15.40 12.14 -7.84
C GLY A 432 -16.52 13.17 -8.08
N TYR A 433 -17.06 13.73 -7.00
CA TYR A 433 -18.23 14.62 -6.96
C TYR A 433 -18.14 15.85 -7.87
N LEU A 434 -16.99 16.53 -7.97
CA LEU A 434 -16.88 17.77 -8.75
C LEU A 434 -17.26 17.58 -10.22
N ARG A 435 -17.03 16.40 -10.79
CA ARG A 435 -17.38 16.11 -12.18
C ARG A 435 -18.89 16.07 -12.37
N GLN A 436 -19.63 15.56 -11.39
CA GLN A 436 -21.09 15.58 -11.39
C GLN A 436 -21.62 17.02 -11.24
N ILE A 437 -21.06 17.81 -10.32
CA ILE A 437 -21.42 19.22 -10.12
C ILE A 437 -21.12 20.05 -11.39
N LEU A 438 -19.96 19.86 -12.02
CA LEU A 438 -19.60 20.54 -13.26
C LEU A 438 -20.61 20.24 -14.39
N LEU A 439 -21.04 18.97 -14.54
CA LEU A 439 -22.09 18.64 -15.50
C LEU A 439 -23.46 19.22 -15.12
N GLN A 440 -23.86 19.11 -13.85
CA GLN A 440 -25.14 19.66 -13.35
C GLN A 440 -25.24 21.17 -13.60
N HIS A 441 -24.13 21.91 -13.51
CA HIS A 441 -24.11 23.34 -13.81
C HIS A 441 -24.02 23.65 -15.32
N TRP A 442 -23.14 23.00 -16.08
CA TRP A 442 -22.76 23.47 -17.43
C TRP A 442 -23.06 22.53 -18.61
N LYS A 443 -23.36 21.24 -18.40
CA LYS A 443 -23.54 20.28 -19.50
C LYS A 443 -24.69 20.70 -20.41
N ASP A 444 -24.38 20.87 -21.70
CA ASP A 444 -25.31 21.25 -22.78
C ASP A 444 -26.07 22.59 -22.56
N LYS A 445 -25.64 23.45 -21.63
CA LYS A 445 -26.37 24.69 -21.27
C LYS A 445 -25.90 25.97 -21.95
N ASP A 446 -24.67 25.99 -22.47
CA ASP A 446 -24.06 27.18 -23.04
C ASP A 446 -23.22 26.82 -24.28
N PRO A 447 -23.33 27.55 -25.40
CA PRO A 447 -22.70 27.15 -26.65
C PRO A 447 -21.17 27.27 -26.63
N ASP A 448 -20.60 28.11 -25.77
CA ASP A 448 -19.15 28.34 -25.69
C ASP A 448 -18.46 27.43 -24.67
N MET A 449 -19.25 26.85 -23.75
CA MET A 449 -18.81 25.93 -22.70
C MET A 449 -19.08 24.47 -23.13
N LYS A 450 -18.13 23.88 -23.87
CA LYS A 450 -18.21 22.49 -24.36
C LYS A 450 -17.91 21.48 -23.25
N ILE A 451 -18.85 21.33 -22.33
CA ILE A 451 -18.75 20.51 -21.11
C ILE A 451 -19.54 19.20 -21.29
N PHE A 452 -18.85 18.08 -21.42
CA PHE A 452 -19.42 16.75 -21.71
C PHE A 452 -19.10 15.71 -20.63
N GLY A 453 -19.88 14.62 -20.60
CA GLY A 453 -19.59 13.45 -19.78
C GLY A 453 -18.49 12.55 -20.37
N ARG A 454 -18.60 11.24 -20.16
CA ARG A 454 -17.75 10.26 -20.85
C ARG A 454 -18.10 10.29 -22.35
N MET A 455 -17.12 10.59 -23.21
CA MET A 455 -17.28 10.46 -24.66
C MET A 455 -17.35 8.97 -25.07
N PRO A 456 -17.94 8.63 -26.24
CA PRO A 456 -17.94 7.27 -26.77
C PRO A 456 -16.53 6.69 -26.95
N PHE A 457 -16.43 5.38 -27.11
CA PHE A 457 -15.17 4.70 -27.44
C PHE A 457 -14.79 4.90 -28.93
N GLY A 458 -13.61 4.39 -29.32
CA GLY A 458 -13.14 4.38 -30.71
C GLY A 458 -12.30 5.60 -31.13
N VAL A 459 -11.51 5.43 -32.19
CA VAL A 459 -10.49 6.38 -32.65
C VAL A 459 -11.06 7.76 -33.01
N ALA A 460 -12.21 7.82 -33.70
CA ALA A 460 -12.85 9.09 -34.06
C ALA A 460 -13.22 9.94 -32.81
N SER A 461 -13.61 9.29 -31.71
CA SER A 461 -13.87 9.93 -30.43
C SER A 461 -12.58 10.41 -29.75
N LYS A 462 -11.53 9.56 -29.74
CA LYS A 462 -10.17 9.90 -29.28
C LYS A 462 -9.60 11.12 -30.03
N MET A 463 -9.86 11.26 -31.34
CA MET A 463 -9.43 12.40 -32.17
C MET A 463 -10.28 13.66 -31.94
N ASN A 464 -11.60 13.54 -31.86
CA ASN A 464 -12.48 14.68 -31.56
C ASN A 464 -12.09 15.34 -30.22
N TYR A 465 -11.83 14.55 -29.17
CA TYR A 465 -11.33 15.05 -27.88
C TYR A 465 -10.09 15.93 -28.01
N ILE A 466 -9.07 15.47 -28.77
CA ILE A 466 -7.85 16.25 -29.04
C ILE A 466 -8.21 17.57 -29.74
N GLU A 467 -9.03 17.52 -30.81
CA GLU A 467 -9.37 18.70 -31.59
C GLU A 467 -10.19 19.74 -30.81
N GLN A 468 -11.04 19.31 -29.87
CA GLN A 468 -11.72 20.21 -28.93
C GLN A 468 -10.70 20.91 -28.02
N MET A 469 -9.76 20.19 -27.40
CA MET A 469 -8.70 20.82 -26.57
C MET A 469 -7.81 21.77 -27.38
N LYS A 470 -7.45 21.40 -28.60
CA LYS A 470 -6.67 22.27 -29.52
C LYS A 470 -7.43 23.51 -29.98
N SER A 471 -8.77 23.52 -29.90
CA SER A 471 -9.64 24.63 -30.35
C SER A 471 -10.29 25.44 -29.21
N SER A 472 -9.96 25.12 -27.96
CA SER A 472 -10.49 25.80 -26.78
C SER A 472 -9.50 26.77 -26.17
N LYS A 473 -9.98 27.92 -25.66
CA LYS A 473 -9.14 28.85 -24.89
C LYS A 473 -8.72 28.21 -23.56
N TYR A 474 -9.70 27.64 -22.86
CA TYR A 474 -9.57 27.05 -21.54
C TYR A 474 -9.95 25.57 -21.53
N CYS A 475 -9.25 24.77 -20.73
CA CYS A 475 -9.53 23.34 -20.57
C CYS A 475 -9.74 23.02 -19.09
N ILE A 476 -10.96 22.61 -18.73
CA ILE A 476 -11.37 22.47 -17.33
C ILE A 476 -10.84 21.16 -16.77
N CYS A 477 -10.15 21.25 -15.64
CA CYS A 477 -9.48 20.16 -14.95
C CYS A 477 -10.06 19.98 -13.54
N PRO A 478 -11.28 19.41 -13.42
CA PRO A 478 -11.85 19.06 -12.13
C PRO A 478 -11.19 17.79 -11.58
N LYS A 479 -10.98 17.75 -10.26
CA LYS A 479 -10.42 16.57 -9.59
C LYS A 479 -11.24 15.29 -9.80
N GLY A 480 -10.61 14.15 -9.55
CA GLY A 480 -11.24 12.83 -9.57
C GLY A 480 -11.57 12.35 -8.15
N TYR A 481 -11.23 11.08 -7.88
CA TYR A 481 -11.00 10.62 -6.51
C TYR A 481 -9.67 11.18 -5.96
N GLU A 482 -8.64 11.27 -6.80
CA GLU A 482 -7.41 12.04 -6.54
C GLU A 482 -7.60 13.52 -6.88
N VAL A 483 -6.83 14.41 -6.23
CA VAL A 483 -6.84 15.86 -6.51
C VAL A 483 -6.32 16.23 -7.90
N ASN A 484 -5.46 15.38 -8.46
CA ASN A 484 -4.82 15.56 -9.75
C ASN A 484 -5.70 14.98 -10.88
N SER A 485 -5.32 15.22 -12.14
CA SER A 485 -6.05 14.74 -13.31
C SER A 485 -5.15 14.83 -14.55
N PRO A 486 -5.10 13.81 -15.44
CA PRO A 486 -4.20 13.82 -16.59
C PRO A 486 -4.47 14.99 -17.54
N ARG A 487 -5.72 15.50 -17.54
CA ARG A 487 -6.14 16.68 -18.30
C ARG A 487 -5.33 17.94 -18.02
N VAL A 488 -4.73 18.08 -16.83
CA VAL A 488 -3.84 19.21 -16.53
C VAL A 488 -2.65 19.19 -17.49
N VAL A 489 -2.09 18.01 -17.73
CA VAL A 489 -0.98 17.79 -18.67
C VAL A 489 -1.46 17.78 -20.12
N GLU A 490 -2.60 17.15 -20.43
CA GLU A 490 -3.15 17.19 -21.80
C GLU A 490 -3.48 18.61 -22.26
N SER A 491 -3.96 19.48 -21.35
CA SER A 491 -4.18 20.91 -21.64
C SER A 491 -2.87 21.58 -22.07
N ILE A 492 -1.78 21.29 -21.34
CA ILE A 492 -0.44 21.80 -21.64
C ILE A 492 0.08 21.24 -22.97
N PHE A 493 -0.14 19.96 -23.27
CA PHE A 493 0.22 19.31 -24.54
C PHE A 493 -0.51 19.90 -25.75
N TYR A 494 -1.76 20.31 -25.58
CA TYR A 494 -2.59 20.92 -26.65
C TYR A 494 -2.62 22.45 -26.61
N GLU A 495 -1.67 23.07 -25.88
CA GLU A 495 -1.51 24.52 -25.66
C GLU A 495 -2.81 25.25 -25.23
N CYS A 496 -3.68 24.55 -24.51
CA CYS A 496 -4.93 25.04 -23.92
C CYS A 496 -4.66 25.50 -22.49
N VAL A 497 -5.23 26.62 -22.04
CA VAL A 497 -4.96 27.11 -20.68
C VAL A 497 -5.69 26.22 -19.65
N PRO A 498 -4.97 25.48 -18.78
CA PRO A 498 -5.60 24.61 -17.80
C PRO A 498 -6.34 25.45 -16.75
N VAL A 499 -7.59 25.06 -16.49
CA VAL A 499 -8.41 25.63 -15.41
C VAL A 499 -8.55 24.57 -14.32
N ILE A 500 -7.72 24.68 -13.30
CA ILE A 500 -7.64 23.71 -12.20
C ILE A 500 -8.81 23.97 -11.24
N ILE A 501 -9.64 22.95 -11.04
CA ILE A 501 -10.72 22.95 -10.05
C ILE A 501 -10.49 21.80 -9.07
N SER A 502 -9.60 22.06 -8.13
CA SER A 502 -9.32 21.21 -6.97
C SER A 502 -8.79 22.09 -5.85
N ASP A 503 -9.53 22.20 -4.76
CA ASP A 503 -8.98 22.77 -3.53
C ASP A 503 -7.91 21.81 -2.96
N ASN A 504 -6.98 22.33 -2.15
CA ASN A 504 -5.86 21.62 -1.51
C ASN A 504 -4.80 20.97 -2.43
N PHE A 505 -4.96 21.03 -3.75
CA PHE A 505 -4.01 20.44 -4.71
C PHE A 505 -2.71 21.26 -4.83
N VAL A 506 -1.57 20.61 -4.64
CA VAL A 506 -0.24 21.14 -4.99
C VAL A 506 0.08 20.75 -6.44
N PRO A 507 0.15 21.68 -7.41
CA PRO A 507 0.43 21.34 -8.81
C PRO A 507 1.87 20.82 -9.01
N PRO A 508 2.15 20.06 -10.09
CA PRO A 508 3.50 19.55 -10.36
C PRO A 508 4.57 20.65 -10.47
N PHE A 509 5.79 20.37 -9.97
CA PHE A 509 6.93 21.30 -9.97
C PHE A 509 6.66 22.63 -9.24
N PHE A 510 5.79 22.59 -8.22
CA PHE A 510 5.32 23.75 -7.46
C PHE A 510 6.44 24.65 -6.91
N GLU A 511 7.59 24.05 -6.58
CA GLU A 511 8.74 24.73 -5.99
C GLU A 511 9.56 25.57 -7.00
N VAL A 512 9.41 25.31 -8.31
CA VAL A 512 10.11 26.04 -9.39
C VAL A 512 9.18 26.79 -10.34
N LEU A 513 8.05 26.22 -10.73
CA LEU A 513 7.11 26.84 -11.67
C LEU A 513 6.12 27.78 -10.96
N ASP A 514 5.87 28.93 -11.58
CA ASP A 514 4.74 29.80 -11.22
C ASP A 514 3.53 29.44 -12.08
N TRP A 515 2.64 28.63 -11.51
CA TRP A 515 1.40 28.21 -12.15
C TRP A 515 0.43 29.37 -12.41
N SER A 516 0.55 30.51 -11.72
CA SER A 516 -0.29 31.69 -11.99
C SER A 516 0.02 32.38 -13.31
N ALA A 517 1.20 32.13 -13.88
CA ALA A 517 1.61 32.66 -15.18
C ALA A 517 1.01 31.92 -16.39
N PHE A 518 0.52 30.68 -16.21
CA PHE A 518 0.04 29.82 -17.30
C PHE A 518 -1.21 28.99 -16.99
N SER A 519 -1.84 29.14 -15.83
CA SER A 519 -3.09 28.44 -15.47
C SER A 519 -4.08 29.35 -14.78
N VAL A 520 -5.35 28.92 -14.72
CA VAL A 520 -6.39 29.54 -13.90
C VAL A 520 -6.76 28.57 -12.79
N ILE A 521 -6.78 29.03 -11.54
CA ILE A 521 -7.15 28.20 -10.38
C ILE A 521 -8.51 28.71 -9.88
N VAL A 522 -9.49 27.81 -9.79
CA VAL A 522 -10.86 28.14 -9.40
C VAL A 522 -11.24 27.26 -8.20
N ALA A 523 -11.71 27.87 -7.11
CA ALA A 523 -12.15 27.14 -5.93
C ALA A 523 -13.42 26.32 -6.24
N GLU A 524 -13.62 25.20 -5.56
CA GLU A 524 -14.65 24.22 -5.93
C GLU A 524 -16.07 24.79 -5.87
N LYS A 525 -16.31 25.67 -4.89
CA LYS A 525 -17.57 26.39 -4.70
C LYS A 525 -17.93 27.35 -5.85
N ASP A 526 -16.95 27.78 -6.65
CA ASP A 526 -17.11 28.81 -7.68
C ASP A 526 -17.39 28.22 -9.08
N ILE A 527 -17.54 26.88 -9.19
CA ILE A 527 -18.04 26.18 -10.40
C ILE A 527 -19.30 26.86 -11.01
N PRO A 528 -20.31 27.33 -10.24
CA PRO A 528 -21.49 27.99 -10.82
C PRO A 528 -21.18 29.31 -11.54
N ARG A 529 -20.02 29.92 -11.29
CA ARG A 529 -19.56 31.20 -11.85
C ARG A 529 -18.43 31.05 -12.88
N LEU A 530 -18.18 29.83 -13.33
CA LEU A 530 -17.02 29.49 -14.17
C LEU A 530 -16.94 30.33 -15.46
N LYS A 531 -18.06 30.57 -16.17
CA LYS A 531 -18.06 31.43 -17.36
C LYS A 531 -17.68 32.88 -17.03
N ASP A 532 -18.24 33.47 -15.97
CA ASP A 532 -17.91 34.83 -15.51
C ASP A 532 -16.41 34.97 -15.24
N ILE A 533 -15.82 33.99 -14.53
CA ILE A 533 -14.41 34.00 -14.15
C ILE A 533 -13.53 33.96 -15.41
N LEU A 534 -13.85 33.09 -16.37
CA LEU A 534 -13.07 32.96 -17.61
C LEU A 534 -13.23 34.16 -18.56
N LEU A 535 -14.39 34.82 -18.56
CA LEU A 535 -14.64 36.06 -19.32
C LEU A 535 -14.04 37.31 -18.63
N SER A 536 -13.84 37.28 -17.31
CA SER A 536 -13.20 38.38 -16.57
C SER A 536 -11.69 38.52 -16.86
N ILE A 537 -11.09 37.55 -17.55
CA ILE A 537 -9.68 37.55 -17.93
C ILE A 537 -9.50 38.32 -19.25
N PRO A 538 -8.77 39.45 -19.28
CA PRO A 538 -8.57 40.21 -20.51
C PRO A 538 -7.85 39.37 -21.59
N GLU A 539 -8.20 39.57 -22.86
CA GLU A 539 -7.66 38.79 -23.98
C GLU A 539 -6.12 38.86 -24.04
N GLU A 540 -5.52 40.02 -23.70
CA GLU A 540 -4.07 40.17 -23.61
C GLU A 540 -3.45 39.26 -22.53
N LYS A 541 -4.10 39.13 -21.36
CA LYS A 541 -3.67 38.21 -20.29
C LYS A 541 -3.86 36.76 -20.74
N TYR A 542 -4.97 36.43 -21.41
CA TYR A 542 -5.18 35.10 -21.99
C TYR A 542 -4.10 34.74 -23.02
N VAL A 543 -3.75 35.63 -23.96
CA VAL A 543 -2.67 35.40 -24.94
C VAL A 543 -1.32 35.21 -24.26
N LYS A 544 -1.01 36.00 -23.22
CA LYS A 544 0.20 35.82 -22.39
C LYS A 544 0.22 34.45 -21.71
N MET A 545 -0.89 34.01 -21.11
CA MET A 545 -0.99 32.67 -20.51
C MET A 545 -0.89 31.55 -21.55
N GLN A 546 -1.51 31.67 -22.72
CA GLN A 546 -1.43 30.67 -23.80
C GLN A 546 0.01 30.50 -24.31
N MET A 547 0.72 31.61 -24.49
CA MET A 547 2.16 31.60 -24.80
C MET A 547 2.98 30.97 -23.65
N ALA A 548 2.62 31.25 -22.40
CA ALA A 548 3.29 30.66 -21.24
C ALA A 548 3.06 29.15 -21.12
N VAL A 549 1.85 28.63 -21.40
CA VAL A 549 1.56 27.18 -21.51
C VAL A 549 2.44 26.55 -22.58
N ARG A 550 2.50 27.15 -23.77
CA ARG A 550 3.33 26.69 -24.88
C ARG A 550 4.82 26.66 -24.53
N LYS A 551 5.29 27.55 -23.65
CA LYS A 551 6.66 27.56 -23.13
C LYS A 551 6.86 26.55 -21.98
N ALA A 552 5.86 26.31 -21.16
CA ALA A 552 5.88 25.32 -20.09
C ALA A 552 5.88 23.88 -20.61
N GLN A 553 5.25 23.64 -21.77
CA GLN A 553 5.03 22.31 -22.36
C GLN A 553 6.23 21.36 -22.29
N ARG A 554 7.43 21.83 -22.65
CA ARG A 554 8.69 21.05 -22.59
C ARG A 554 8.94 20.36 -21.25
N HIS A 555 8.57 21.00 -20.14
CA HIS A 555 8.78 20.52 -18.76
C HIS A 555 7.83 19.38 -18.37
N PHE A 556 6.87 19.05 -19.24
CA PHE A 556 5.92 17.95 -19.08
C PHE A 556 6.06 16.88 -20.17
N LEU A 557 6.95 17.08 -21.17
CA LEU A 557 7.18 16.11 -22.24
C LEU A 557 7.99 14.91 -21.72
N TRP A 558 7.52 13.70 -22.04
CA TRP A 558 8.25 12.46 -21.80
C TRP A 558 8.98 12.05 -23.07
N HIS A 559 10.29 11.80 -22.98
CA HIS A 559 11.10 11.34 -24.10
C HIS A 559 11.60 9.91 -23.86
N ALA A 560 11.68 9.10 -24.93
CA ALA A 560 12.22 7.74 -24.84
C ALA A 560 13.71 7.69 -24.47
N LYS A 561 14.42 8.81 -24.62
CA LYS A 561 15.72 9.12 -24.02
C LYS A 561 15.59 10.51 -23.38
N PRO A 562 15.75 10.67 -22.06
CA PRO A 562 15.49 11.96 -21.41
C PRO A 562 16.26 13.15 -21.99
N GLU A 563 15.56 14.26 -22.23
CA GLU A 563 16.14 15.50 -22.78
C GLU A 563 16.27 16.61 -21.71
N LYS A 564 17.22 17.54 -21.87
CA LYS A 564 17.46 18.62 -20.89
C LYS A 564 16.18 19.43 -20.65
N TYR A 565 15.79 19.54 -19.38
CA TYR A 565 14.57 20.20 -18.88
C TYR A 565 13.25 19.49 -19.22
N ASP A 566 13.27 18.22 -19.64
CA ASP A 566 12.07 17.42 -19.84
C ASP A 566 11.45 16.88 -18.53
N LEU A 567 10.34 16.14 -18.65
CA LEU A 567 9.61 15.61 -17.50
C LEU A 567 10.50 14.82 -16.52
N PHE A 568 11.38 13.96 -17.03
CA PHE A 568 12.29 13.16 -16.20
C PHE A 568 13.28 14.05 -15.43
N HIS A 569 13.91 15.01 -16.12
CA HIS A 569 14.83 15.95 -15.48
C HIS A 569 14.13 16.91 -14.50
N MET A 570 12.89 17.30 -14.77
CA MET A 570 12.10 18.13 -13.86
C MET A 570 11.77 17.38 -12.56
N VAL A 571 11.34 16.11 -12.63
CA VAL A 571 11.09 15.28 -11.44
C VAL A 571 12.37 15.08 -10.62
N LEU A 572 13.50 14.73 -11.27
CA LEU A 572 14.79 14.63 -10.57
C LEU A 572 15.22 15.96 -9.95
N HIS A 573 15.03 17.08 -10.64
CA HIS A 573 15.31 18.41 -10.09
C HIS A 573 14.45 18.68 -8.84
N SER A 574 13.15 18.39 -8.83
CA SER A 574 12.29 18.62 -7.65
C SER A 574 12.71 17.78 -6.43
N ILE A 575 13.02 16.49 -6.65
CA ILE A 575 13.54 15.59 -5.60
C ILE A 575 14.84 16.15 -5.02
N TRP A 576 15.76 16.57 -5.90
CA TRP A 576 17.07 17.10 -5.55
C TRP A 576 16.99 18.45 -4.82
N TYR A 577 16.14 19.36 -5.31
CA TYR A 577 15.86 20.66 -4.72
C TYR A 577 15.31 20.51 -3.30
N ASN A 578 14.29 19.67 -3.10
CA ASN A 578 13.72 19.43 -1.78
C ASN A 578 14.75 18.77 -0.84
N ARG A 579 15.62 17.87 -1.31
CA ARG A 579 16.73 17.32 -0.51
C ARG A 579 17.70 18.40 -0.04
N VAL A 580 18.10 19.32 -0.92
CA VAL A 580 19.05 20.39 -0.58
C VAL A 580 18.47 21.38 0.45
N PHE A 581 17.20 21.79 0.30
CA PHE A 581 16.58 22.74 1.24
C PHE A 581 16.17 22.12 2.59
N GLN A 582 16.19 20.80 2.74
CA GLN A 582 16.09 20.09 4.02
C GLN A 582 17.40 20.07 4.82
N ALA A 583 18.56 20.23 4.17
CA ALA A 583 19.85 20.23 4.85
C ALA A 583 20.14 21.57 5.56
N LYS A 584 20.82 21.48 6.72
CA LYS A 584 21.27 22.62 7.53
C LYS A 584 22.73 22.43 7.95
N GLN A 585 23.50 23.52 8.00
CA GLN A 585 24.82 23.49 8.62
C GLN A 585 24.70 23.19 10.12
N LYS A 586 25.70 22.48 10.67
CA LYS A 586 26.02 22.62 12.10
C LYS A 586 26.37 24.08 12.37
N PHE A 587 25.73 24.69 13.38
CA PHE A 587 26.33 25.83 14.06
C PHE A 587 27.51 25.32 14.89
N ALA A 588 28.58 26.10 14.97
CA ALA A 588 29.78 25.74 15.70
C ALA A 588 29.58 25.89 17.22
N LEU A 589 28.94 24.89 17.83
CA LEU A 589 28.80 24.73 19.29
C LEU A 589 29.47 23.44 19.82
N ASP A 590 30.00 22.60 18.93
CA ASP A 590 30.70 21.34 19.27
C ASP A 590 32.12 21.54 19.85
N GLN A 591 32.33 22.60 20.65
CA GLN A 591 33.57 22.84 21.41
C GLN A 591 33.33 23.00 22.92
N PHE A 592 32.14 22.63 23.42
CA PHE A 592 31.86 22.51 24.85
C PHE A 592 31.83 21.03 25.29
N PRO A 593 32.32 20.72 26.51
CA PRO A 593 32.43 19.34 26.99
C PRO A 593 31.07 18.67 27.27
N GLN A 594 31.09 17.35 27.44
CA GLN A 594 29.93 16.43 27.56
C GLN A 594 28.92 16.80 28.67
N SER A 595 29.27 17.66 29.64
CA SER A 595 28.44 18.07 30.77
C SER A 595 27.18 18.87 30.40
N SER A 596 27.07 19.38 29.17
CA SER A 596 26.05 20.41 28.82
C SER A 596 24.76 19.89 28.17
N PHE A 597 24.63 18.60 27.86
CA PHE A 597 23.42 18.07 27.18
C PHE A 597 22.16 18.06 28.06
N VAL A 598 22.32 17.93 29.38
CA VAL A 598 21.23 17.90 30.38
C VAL A 598 20.32 19.14 30.28
N VAL A 599 20.90 20.30 29.98
CA VAL A 599 20.20 21.59 29.94
C VAL A 599 19.08 21.61 28.89
N ILE A 600 19.20 20.87 27.79
CA ILE A 600 18.22 20.91 26.68
C ILE A 600 16.93 20.14 27.02
N ALA A 601 16.99 19.11 27.87
CA ALA A 601 15.79 18.42 28.34
C ALA A 601 14.97 19.34 29.27
N SER A 602 15.62 19.90 30.29
CA SER A 602 14.99 20.84 31.22
C SER A 602 14.48 22.11 30.53
N LEU A 603 15.22 22.66 29.54
CA LEU A 603 14.77 23.81 28.75
C LEU A 603 13.58 23.51 27.84
N LYS A 604 13.37 22.28 27.35
CA LYS A 604 12.18 21.95 26.55
C LYS A 604 10.91 22.09 27.39
N GLN A 605 10.92 21.57 28.61
CA GLN A 605 9.77 21.65 29.52
C GLN A 605 9.54 23.11 29.95
N LYS A 606 10.61 23.88 30.19
CA LYS A 606 10.53 25.31 30.49
C LYS A 606 10.00 26.17 29.33
N ALA A 607 10.40 25.86 28.09
CA ALA A 607 9.98 26.59 26.89
C ALA A 607 8.52 26.29 26.49
N MET A 608 7.96 25.13 26.88
CA MET A 608 6.55 24.83 26.68
C MET A 608 5.62 25.65 27.60
N ASN A 609 6.15 26.15 28.72
CA ASN A 609 5.43 26.97 29.69
C ASN A 609 5.56 28.49 29.45
N SER A 610 6.28 28.94 28.40
CA SER A 610 6.60 30.36 28.19
C SER A 610 5.93 31.02 26.97
N GLU A 611 4.86 30.44 26.43
CA GLU A 611 4.06 31.03 25.33
C GLU A 611 2.56 31.14 25.71
N LYS A 612 2.26 31.75 26.87
CA LYS A 612 0.90 32.17 27.29
C LYS A 612 0.88 33.49 28.09
N GLU A 613 0.85 34.58 27.35
CA GLU A 613 0.29 35.89 27.73
C GLU A 613 -0.52 36.32 26.47
N ASP A 614 -1.79 36.75 26.50
CA ASP A 614 -2.70 37.14 27.59
C ASP A 614 -4.00 36.29 27.64
N GLU A 615 -4.63 36.20 28.82
CA GLU A 615 -6.05 35.90 29.19
C GLU A 615 -6.07 35.15 30.57
N PRO A 616 -7.12 35.28 31.40
CA PRO A 616 -7.06 34.92 32.82
C PRO A 616 -7.10 33.40 33.14
N LEU A 617 -6.66 33.08 34.36
CA LEU A 617 -6.40 31.72 34.85
C LEU A 617 -7.68 30.96 35.26
N GLU A 618 -7.86 29.76 34.71
CA GLU A 618 -8.40 28.60 35.44
C GLU A 618 -7.37 27.46 35.37
N GLU A 619 -7.22 26.72 36.47
CA GLU A 619 -6.16 25.70 36.61
C GLU A 619 -6.51 24.38 35.91
N ILE A 620 -5.63 23.91 35.02
CA ILE A 620 -5.59 22.51 34.57
C ILE A 620 -4.14 22.04 34.65
N GLY A 621 -3.86 21.10 35.56
CA GLY A 621 -2.51 20.57 35.79
C GLY A 621 -2.10 19.56 34.71
N ASP A 622 -1.05 19.86 33.96
CA ASP A 622 -0.45 18.96 32.98
C ASP A 622 0.54 18.01 33.68
N SER A 623 0.20 16.71 33.73
CA SER A 623 0.92 15.68 34.49
C SER A 623 1.08 14.39 33.67
N SER A 624 1.82 14.50 32.57
CA SER A 624 2.21 13.36 31.74
C SER A 624 3.25 12.46 32.43
N ASN A 625 2.79 11.54 33.27
CA ASN A 625 3.59 10.45 33.87
C ASN A 625 3.98 9.35 32.84
N VAL A 626 4.28 9.74 31.60
CA VAL A 626 4.53 8.87 30.45
C VAL A 626 5.87 9.27 29.82
N LEU A 627 6.82 8.35 29.73
CA LEU A 627 8.14 8.57 29.15
C LEU A 627 8.33 7.75 27.87
N ASP A 628 8.07 8.38 26.73
CA ASP A 628 8.35 7.83 25.40
C ASP A 628 9.79 8.17 24.97
N LEU A 629 10.59 7.11 24.75
CA LEU A 629 11.97 7.15 24.27
C LEU A 629 12.13 6.33 22.97
N THR A 630 11.05 6.22 22.18
CA THR A 630 11.00 5.44 20.94
C THR A 630 12.04 5.91 19.92
N SER A 631 12.82 4.96 19.37
CA SER A 631 13.81 5.16 18.29
C SER A 631 15.04 6.01 18.62
N TYR A 632 15.32 6.31 19.90
CA TYR A 632 16.48 7.12 20.32
C TYR A 632 17.86 6.44 20.12
N GLN A 633 17.89 5.14 19.77
CA GLN A 633 19.11 4.31 19.63
C GLN A 633 19.91 4.17 20.95
N LEU A 634 19.22 4.17 22.08
CA LEU A 634 19.78 3.98 23.42
C LEU A 634 20.39 2.57 23.53
N HIS A 635 21.61 2.48 24.05
CA HIS A 635 22.30 1.20 24.34
C HIS A 635 22.24 0.86 25.83
N SER A 636 22.17 1.89 26.67
CA SER A 636 21.87 1.90 28.10
C SER A 636 20.99 3.13 28.40
N LEU A 637 20.49 3.26 29.63
CA LEU A 637 19.73 4.44 30.07
C LEU A 637 20.53 5.36 31.01
N ASP A 638 21.84 5.16 31.19
CA ASP A 638 22.66 5.82 32.23
C ASP A 638 22.51 7.35 32.26
N THR A 639 22.37 7.98 31.10
CA THR A 639 22.22 9.44 30.93
C THR A 639 20.76 9.92 30.89
N VAL A 640 19.80 9.04 31.22
CA VAL A 640 18.35 9.30 31.24
C VAL A 640 17.89 9.37 32.69
N GLU A 641 17.14 10.41 33.01
CA GLU A 641 16.41 10.53 34.27
C GLU A 641 15.10 9.73 34.18
N LEU A 642 14.84 8.89 35.17
CA LEU A 642 13.62 8.08 35.27
C LEU A 642 12.82 8.58 36.50
N PRO A 643 11.79 9.44 36.33
CA PRO A 643 11.00 9.94 37.44
C PRO A 643 10.30 8.81 38.22
N PRO A 644 10.32 8.80 39.56
CA PRO A 644 9.70 7.74 40.36
C PRO A 644 8.17 7.70 40.30
N THR A 645 7.54 8.65 39.59
CA THR A 645 6.09 8.74 39.37
C THR A 645 5.64 8.24 37.98
N LEU A 646 6.54 7.64 37.19
CA LEU A 646 6.19 7.11 35.87
C LEU A 646 5.12 6.02 35.95
N ILE A 647 4.11 6.13 35.09
CA ILE A 647 3.05 5.14 34.86
C ILE A 647 3.35 4.35 33.58
N GLU A 648 3.95 4.97 32.57
CA GLU A 648 4.35 4.30 31.32
C GLU A 648 5.79 4.65 30.92
N LEU A 649 6.53 3.64 30.46
CA LEU A 649 7.88 3.76 29.91
C LEU A 649 7.96 3.00 28.59
N ASP A 650 8.15 3.70 27.48
CA ASP A 650 8.31 3.11 26.15
C ASP A 650 9.74 3.28 25.62
N LEU A 651 10.41 2.15 25.42
CA LEU A 651 11.79 2.02 24.95
C LEU A 651 11.84 1.41 23.54
N THR A 652 10.75 1.49 22.77
CA THR A 652 10.64 0.87 21.44
C THR A 652 11.76 1.27 20.47
N ALA A 653 12.25 0.33 19.65
CA ALA A 653 13.20 0.57 18.54
C ALA A 653 14.56 1.17 18.96
N ASN A 654 15.06 0.77 20.14
CA ASN A 654 16.38 1.16 20.66
C ASN A 654 17.43 0.05 20.38
N ARG A 655 18.51 0.00 21.17
CA ARG A 655 19.61 -0.97 21.06
C ARG A 655 19.97 -1.57 22.42
N LEU A 656 18.99 -1.61 23.33
CA LEU A 656 19.17 -2.16 24.67
C LEU A 656 19.47 -3.65 24.57
N SER A 657 20.57 -4.08 25.18
CA SER A 657 21.00 -5.49 25.32
C SER A 657 21.08 -5.91 26.79
N GLY A 658 20.52 -5.09 27.68
CA GLY A 658 20.44 -5.26 29.12
C GLY A 658 19.38 -4.30 29.64
N LEU A 659 18.80 -4.62 30.80
CA LEU A 659 17.80 -3.76 31.45
C LEU A 659 18.44 -2.88 32.52
N ASP A 660 18.04 -1.62 32.58
CA ASP A 660 18.56 -0.68 33.58
C ASP A 660 17.94 -0.95 34.95
N THR A 661 18.78 -1.27 35.93
CA THR A 661 18.36 -1.64 37.29
C THR A 661 17.59 -0.54 38.04
N ARG A 662 17.63 0.72 37.58
CA ARG A 662 16.83 1.81 38.16
C ARG A 662 15.35 1.70 37.80
N ILE A 663 14.99 0.98 36.73
CA ILE A 663 13.59 0.68 36.39
C ILE A 663 12.93 -0.12 37.52
N ALA A 664 13.68 -0.95 38.25
CA ALA A 664 13.22 -1.71 39.41
C ALA A 664 12.70 -0.86 40.59
N GLN A 665 12.86 0.47 40.55
CA GLN A 665 12.42 1.40 41.60
C GLN A 665 11.14 2.17 41.20
N LEU A 666 10.62 1.98 39.99
CA LEU A 666 9.48 2.74 39.44
C LEU A 666 8.13 2.15 39.91
N SER A 667 7.85 2.21 41.21
CA SER A 667 6.70 1.51 41.83
C SER A 667 5.30 1.93 41.34
N THR A 668 5.18 3.03 40.59
CA THR A 668 3.95 3.46 39.92
C THR A 668 3.78 2.92 38.50
N LEU A 669 4.77 2.21 37.96
CA LEU A 669 4.82 1.82 36.55
C LEU A 669 3.77 0.73 36.24
N LYS A 670 2.93 1.01 35.26
CA LYS A 670 1.87 0.12 34.75
C LYS A 670 2.20 -0.47 33.39
N LYS A 671 2.99 0.22 32.57
CA LYS A 671 3.38 -0.22 31.23
C LYS A 671 4.89 -0.13 31.03
N LEU A 672 5.52 -1.25 30.65
CA LEU A 672 6.91 -1.30 30.21
C LEU A 672 6.99 -1.89 28.79
N SER A 673 7.35 -1.04 27.82
CA SER A 673 7.59 -1.47 26.45
C SER A 673 9.08 -1.46 26.13
N LEU A 674 9.58 -2.61 25.68
CA LEU A 674 10.97 -2.89 25.29
C LEU A 674 11.05 -3.41 23.85
N ARG A 675 10.00 -3.15 23.06
CA ARG A 675 9.84 -3.69 21.70
C ARG A 675 10.99 -3.30 20.77
N GLN A 676 11.41 -4.16 19.84
CA GLN A 676 12.44 -3.85 18.83
C GLN A 676 13.76 -3.41 19.48
N ASN A 677 14.33 -4.27 20.31
CA ASN A 677 15.63 -4.08 20.97
C ASN A 677 16.55 -5.29 20.71
N LEU A 678 17.56 -5.51 21.55
CA LEU A 678 18.53 -6.61 21.47
C LEU A 678 18.52 -7.45 22.76
N ILE A 679 17.41 -7.43 23.50
CA ILE A 679 17.22 -8.11 24.79
C ILE A 679 17.22 -9.64 24.58
N ASP A 680 18.04 -10.35 25.36
CA ASP A 680 18.11 -11.82 25.39
C ASP A 680 17.75 -12.38 26.79
N ASP A 681 17.78 -13.71 26.94
CA ASP A 681 17.49 -14.41 28.20
C ASP A 681 18.25 -13.85 29.42
N SER A 682 19.49 -13.36 29.25
CA SER A 682 20.31 -12.84 30.36
C SER A 682 19.93 -11.40 30.73
N ALA A 683 19.49 -10.61 29.76
CA ALA A 683 19.04 -9.24 29.98
C ALA A 683 17.75 -9.17 30.83
N VAL A 684 16.90 -10.21 30.77
CA VAL A 684 15.62 -10.30 31.49
C VAL A 684 15.69 -11.03 32.84
N GLU A 685 16.78 -11.74 33.15
CA GLU A 685 16.97 -12.43 34.45
C GLU A 685 16.65 -11.53 35.67
N PRO A 686 17.03 -10.23 35.72
CA PRO A 686 16.74 -9.38 36.87
C PRO A 686 15.26 -9.11 37.14
N LEU A 687 14.36 -9.26 36.15
CA LEU A 687 12.93 -8.94 36.30
C LEU A 687 12.28 -9.69 37.48
N SER A 688 12.70 -10.95 37.69
CA SER A 688 12.26 -11.81 38.79
C SER A 688 12.54 -11.29 40.22
N HIS A 689 13.33 -10.22 40.35
CA HIS A 689 13.72 -9.60 41.62
C HIS A 689 13.29 -8.12 41.72
N TRP A 690 12.43 -7.64 40.82
CA TRP A 690 12.00 -6.22 40.75
C TRP A 690 10.69 -5.99 41.52
N ASP A 691 10.62 -6.41 42.79
CA ASP A 691 9.39 -6.49 43.61
C ASP A 691 8.50 -5.23 43.59
N ALA A 692 9.10 -4.04 43.52
CA ALA A 692 8.36 -2.78 43.46
C ALA A 692 7.49 -2.63 42.21
N LEU A 693 7.78 -3.37 41.13
CA LEU A 693 7.00 -3.43 39.90
C LEU A 693 5.92 -4.53 39.93
N SER A 694 5.65 -5.18 41.05
CA SER A 694 4.61 -6.22 41.17
C SER A 694 3.19 -5.78 40.77
N ASP A 695 2.99 -4.46 40.67
CA ASP A 695 1.78 -3.79 40.21
C ASP A 695 1.70 -3.55 38.68
N LEU A 696 2.71 -3.97 37.89
CA LEU A 696 2.75 -3.80 36.43
C LEU A 696 1.58 -4.51 35.73
N GLU A 697 0.97 -3.85 34.75
CA GLU A 697 -0.24 -4.30 34.04
C GLU A 697 0.05 -4.70 32.57
N GLU A 698 1.07 -4.10 31.95
CA GLU A 698 1.52 -4.44 30.58
C GLU A 698 3.05 -4.60 30.50
N LEU A 699 3.50 -5.72 29.92
CA LEU A 699 4.91 -5.97 29.60
C LEU A 699 5.07 -6.40 28.12
N ILE A 700 5.81 -5.62 27.35
CA ILE A 700 5.98 -5.82 25.90
C ILE A 700 7.48 -6.03 25.60
N LEU A 701 7.86 -7.29 25.38
CA LEU A 701 9.21 -7.76 25.01
C LEU A 701 9.29 -8.19 23.53
N ARG A 702 8.32 -7.78 22.72
CA ARG A 702 8.20 -8.13 21.30
C ARG A 702 9.42 -7.78 20.46
N ASP A 703 9.81 -8.60 19.48
CA ASP A 703 10.84 -8.26 18.48
C ASP A 703 12.21 -8.06 19.17
N ASN A 704 12.70 -9.14 19.78
CA ASN A 704 13.92 -9.23 20.60
C ASN A 704 14.59 -10.61 20.36
N LYS A 705 15.40 -11.12 21.30
CA LYS A 705 16.18 -12.37 21.17
C LYS A 705 15.96 -13.36 22.32
N LEU A 706 14.75 -13.39 22.89
CA LEU A 706 14.40 -14.34 23.95
C LEU A 706 14.32 -15.75 23.36
N ALA A 707 15.00 -16.72 23.99
CA ALA A 707 14.93 -18.15 23.65
C ALA A 707 14.01 -18.93 24.60
N LYS A 708 13.63 -18.33 25.73
CA LYS A 708 12.72 -18.85 26.75
C LYS A 708 11.69 -17.81 27.19
N VAL A 709 10.65 -18.25 27.90
CA VAL A 709 9.77 -17.35 28.65
C VAL A 709 10.57 -16.78 29.84
N PRO A 710 10.63 -15.45 30.04
CA PRO A 710 11.30 -14.86 31.21
C PRO A 710 10.53 -15.17 32.49
N ASP A 711 11.24 -15.19 33.63
CA ASP A 711 10.57 -15.33 34.93
C ASP A 711 9.88 -14.01 35.32
N ILE A 712 8.55 -14.07 35.40
CA ILE A 712 7.63 -12.95 35.61
C ILE A 712 6.74 -13.15 36.85
N ASN A 713 7.16 -14.04 37.76
CA ASN A 713 6.47 -14.38 39.01
C ASN A 713 6.01 -13.17 39.85
N ILE A 714 6.76 -12.07 39.84
CA ILE A 714 6.44 -10.86 40.62
C ILE A 714 5.25 -10.07 40.06
N PHE A 715 4.90 -10.18 38.78
CA PHE A 715 3.91 -9.29 38.14
C PHE A 715 2.47 -9.74 38.42
N THR A 716 2.07 -9.64 39.69
CA THR A 716 0.79 -10.14 40.22
C THR A 716 -0.44 -9.54 39.54
N LYS A 717 -0.33 -8.36 38.93
CA LYS A 717 -1.43 -7.65 38.25
C LYS A 717 -1.33 -7.66 36.72
N LEU A 718 -0.40 -8.42 36.13
CA LEU A 718 -0.18 -8.40 34.68
C LEU A 718 -1.46 -8.77 33.91
N LEU A 719 -1.82 -7.93 32.94
CA LEU A 719 -2.99 -8.07 32.08
C LEU A 719 -2.60 -8.42 30.64
N VAL A 720 -1.51 -7.82 30.15
CA VAL A 720 -0.99 -8.00 28.78
C VAL A 720 0.48 -8.42 28.82
N PHE A 721 0.82 -9.48 28.09
CA PHE A 721 2.19 -9.96 27.93
C PHE A 721 2.48 -10.29 26.46
N ASP A 722 3.40 -9.54 25.83
CA ASP A 722 3.81 -9.78 24.44
C ASP A 722 5.30 -10.16 24.35
N ILE A 723 5.54 -11.43 24.03
CA ILE A 723 6.83 -12.06 23.76
C ILE A 723 6.92 -12.56 22.30
N SER A 724 6.07 -12.04 21.41
CA SER A 724 6.06 -12.39 19.99
C SER A 724 7.31 -11.90 19.27
N PHE A 725 7.66 -12.51 18.13
CA PHE A 725 8.82 -12.14 17.31
C PHE A 725 10.12 -12.28 18.12
N ASN A 726 10.32 -13.47 18.70
CA ASN A 726 11.52 -13.87 19.44
C ASN A 726 11.96 -15.26 18.93
N GLU A 727 12.86 -15.94 19.64
CA GLU A 727 13.40 -17.26 19.31
C GLU A 727 12.88 -18.35 20.28
N ILE A 728 11.72 -18.12 20.93
CA ILE A 728 11.24 -18.93 22.07
C ILE A 728 10.82 -20.33 21.62
N THR A 729 11.40 -21.36 22.25
CA THR A 729 11.26 -22.77 21.82
C THR A 729 10.20 -23.60 22.57
N SER A 730 9.85 -23.19 23.79
CA SER A 730 8.82 -23.80 24.66
C SER A 730 8.11 -22.72 25.48
N LEU A 731 6.91 -23.05 26.01
CA LEU A 731 6.18 -22.18 26.95
C LEU A 731 6.55 -22.43 28.42
N GLU A 732 7.40 -23.42 28.71
CA GLU A 732 7.93 -23.70 30.06
C GLU A 732 8.40 -22.42 30.75
N GLY A 733 7.90 -22.18 31.97
CA GLY A 733 8.05 -20.94 32.72
C GLY A 733 6.79 -20.06 32.76
N ILE A 734 5.85 -20.21 31.81
CA ILE A 734 4.59 -19.43 31.81
C ILE A 734 3.66 -19.81 32.98
N SER A 735 3.87 -20.96 33.63
CA SER A 735 3.23 -21.33 34.91
C SER A 735 3.44 -20.29 36.02
N LYS A 736 4.50 -19.47 35.91
CA LYS A 736 4.81 -18.38 36.84
C LYS A 736 4.05 -17.08 36.55
N ALA A 737 3.42 -16.96 35.37
CA ALA A 737 2.62 -15.79 35.03
C ALA A 737 1.37 -15.68 35.91
N SER A 738 1.00 -14.46 36.32
CA SER A 738 -0.20 -14.26 37.13
C SER A 738 -1.47 -14.66 36.37
N SER A 739 -2.40 -15.32 37.05
CA SER A 739 -3.71 -15.66 36.49
C SER A 739 -4.62 -14.45 36.24
N THR A 740 -4.16 -13.21 36.49
CA THR A 740 -4.82 -11.97 36.05
C THR A 740 -4.74 -11.73 34.55
N LEU A 741 -3.84 -12.43 33.84
CA LEU A 741 -3.54 -12.21 32.43
C LEU A 741 -4.79 -12.37 31.54
N LYS A 742 -4.99 -11.40 30.64
CA LYS A 742 -6.08 -11.35 29.66
C LYS A 742 -5.59 -11.53 28.24
N GLU A 743 -4.38 -11.06 27.94
CA GLU A 743 -3.83 -11.09 26.58
C GLU A 743 -2.41 -11.67 26.60
N LEU A 744 -2.20 -12.75 25.86
CA LEU A 744 -0.91 -13.43 25.74
C LEU A 744 -0.52 -13.54 24.26
N TYR A 745 0.55 -12.85 23.88
CA TYR A 745 1.06 -12.81 22.51
C TYR A 745 2.43 -13.49 22.44
N VAL A 746 2.52 -14.59 21.69
CA VAL A 746 3.72 -15.44 21.52
C VAL A 746 3.92 -15.81 20.04
N SER A 747 3.39 -15.01 19.11
CA SER A 747 3.46 -15.33 17.68
C SER A 747 4.87 -15.15 17.12
N LYS A 748 5.19 -15.81 15.99
CA LYS A 748 6.51 -15.74 15.34
C LYS A 748 7.62 -16.15 16.35
N ASN A 749 7.54 -17.39 16.82
CA ASN A 749 8.50 -18.05 17.71
C ASN A 749 8.74 -19.50 17.19
N GLU A 750 9.44 -20.33 17.97
CA GLU A 750 9.75 -21.73 17.62
C GLU A 750 8.88 -22.75 18.39
N VAL A 751 7.86 -22.29 19.14
CA VAL A 751 7.08 -23.07 20.11
C VAL A 751 6.43 -24.30 19.47
N ASN A 752 6.61 -25.48 20.07
CA ASN A 752 6.23 -26.77 19.48
C ASN A 752 5.08 -27.52 20.18
N LYS A 753 4.72 -27.11 21.41
CA LYS A 753 3.60 -27.60 22.22
C LYS A 753 2.92 -26.46 22.97
N ILE A 754 1.71 -26.70 23.47
CA ILE A 754 1.00 -25.82 24.41
C ILE A 754 1.13 -26.45 25.80
N VAL A 755 1.78 -25.78 26.75
CA VAL A 755 2.05 -26.28 28.12
C VAL A 755 2.03 -25.14 29.12
N GLU A 756 1.74 -25.45 30.39
CA GLU A 756 1.88 -24.56 31.56
C GLU A 756 0.95 -23.32 31.57
N ILE A 757 -0.01 -23.23 30.64
CA ILE A 757 -0.97 -22.11 30.56
C ILE A 757 -2.31 -22.40 31.28
N GLU A 758 -2.51 -23.61 31.80
CA GLU A 758 -3.81 -24.15 32.21
C GLU A 758 -4.47 -23.38 33.37
N HIS A 759 -3.70 -22.56 34.08
CA HIS A 759 -4.12 -21.69 35.19
C HIS A 759 -4.61 -20.29 34.74
N LEU A 760 -4.36 -19.88 33.49
CA LEU A 760 -4.69 -18.54 32.95
C LEU A 760 -6.19 -18.40 32.59
N HIS A 761 -7.08 -18.82 33.50
CA HIS A 761 -8.54 -18.85 33.36
C HIS A 761 -9.23 -17.48 33.10
N ASN A 762 -8.48 -16.38 33.12
CA ASN A 762 -8.96 -15.04 32.76
C ASN A 762 -8.58 -14.59 31.34
N LEU A 763 -7.85 -15.42 30.59
CA LEU A 763 -7.38 -15.12 29.24
C LEU A 763 -8.55 -14.89 28.28
N GLN A 764 -8.45 -13.81 27.51
CA GLN A 764 -9.43 -13.33 26.52
C GLN A 764 -8.85 -13.38 25.09
N ILE A 765 -7.54 -13.17 24.93
CA ILE A 765 -6.83 -13.24 23.65
C ILE A 765 -5.58 -14.11 23.80
N LEU A 766 -5.39 -15.07 22.88
CA LEU A 766 -4.19 -15.90 22.77
C LEU A 766 -3.65 -15.91 21.33
N GLU A 767 -2.46 -15.31 21.11
CA GLU A 767 -1.78 -15.31 19.81
C GLU A 767 -0.57 -16.25 19.79
N LEU A 768 -0.72 -17.40 19.12
CA LEU A 768 0.28 -18.46 18.95
C LEU A 768 0.64 -18.70 17.47
N GLY A 769 0.32 -17.76 16.58
CA GLY A 769 0.53 -17.89 15.15
C GLY A 769 2.00 -17.91 14.72
N SER A 770 2.32 -18.49 13.57
CA SER A 770 3.69 -18.64 13.03
C SER A 770 4.65 -19.33 14.02
N ASN A 771 4.23 -20.49 14.54
CA ASN A 771 4.99 -21.35 15.46
C ASN A 771 5.17 -22.77 14.85
N ARG A 772 5.48 -23.78 15.66
CA ARG A 772 5.72 -25.18 15.24
C ARG A 772 4.70 -26.18 15.81
N LEU A 773 3.59 -25.70 16.38
CA LEU A 773 2.55 -26.50 17.04
C LEU A 773 1.96 -27.57 16.10
N ARG A 774 1.66 -28.75 16.64
CA ARG A 774 1.11 -29.91 15.88
C ARG A 774 -0.28 -30.38 16.36
N VAL A 775 -0.64 -30.04 17.59
CA VAL A 775 -1.83 -30.50 18.31
C VAL A 775 -2.42 -29.27 19.04
N MET A 776 -3.73 -29.31 19.29
CA MET A 776 -4.41 -28.39 20.19
C MET A 776 -4.71 -29.16 21.49
N GLU A 777 -4.00 -28.79 22.56
CA GLU A 777 -3.96 -29.46 23.85
C GLU A 777 -3.94 -28.40 24.96
N ASN A 778 -4.40 -28.75 26.16
CA ASN A 778 -4.35 -27.89 27.35
C ASN A 778 -5.14 -26.57 27.19
N LEU A 779 -6.30 -26.62 26.50
CA LEU A 779 -7.15 -25.45 26.25
C LEU A 779 -8.46 -25.45 27.06
N GLU A 780 -8.77 -26.54 27.77
CA GLU A 780 -10.13 -26.80 28.28
C GLU A 780 -10.63 -25.79 29.32
N ASN A 781 -9.71 -25.13 30.03
CA ASN A 781 -10.01 -24.20 31.13
C ASN A 781 -10.29 -22.75 30.70
N PHE A 782 -10.07 -22.37 29.43
CA PHE A 782 -10.19 -20.96 29.01
C PHE A 782 -11.63 -20.52 28.70
N THR A 783 -12.51 -20.63 29.70
CA THR A 783 -13.95 -20.31 29.59
C THR A 783 -14.25 -18.84 29.28
N LYS A 784 -13.25 -17.95 29.28
CA LYS A 784 -13.35 -16.52 28.94
C LYS A 784 -12.64 -16.12 27.64
N LEU A 785 -12.04 -17.08 26.93
CA LEU A 785 -11.30 -16.80 25.69
C LEU A 785 -12.28 -16.34 24.61
N GLU A 786 -12.02 -15.18 24.02
CA GLU A 786 -12.81 -14.60 22.94
C GLU A 786 -12.10 -14.68 21.59
N GLU A 787 -10.75 -14.61 21.57
CA GLU A 787 -9.94 -14.71 20.35
C GLU A 787 -8.77 -15.70 20.46
N LEU A 788 -8.64 -16.60 19.47
CA LEU A 788 -7.58 -17.61 19.40
C LEU A 788 -6.92 -17.63 18.01
N TRP A 789 -5.64 -17.25 17.96
CA TRP A 789 -4.88 -17.08 16.71
C TRP A 789 -3.75 -18.11 16.61
N LEU A 790 -3.98 -19.19 15.85
CA LEU A 790 -3.11 -20.35 15.67
C LEU A 790 -2.61 -20.53 14.22
N GLY A 791 -2.81 -19.54 13.35
CA GLY A 791 -2.42 -19.63 11.93
C GLY A 791 -0.92 -19.83 11.69
N ARG A 792 -0.52 -20.42 10.56
CA ARG A 792 0.87 -20.77 10.21
C ARG A 792 1.54 -21.70 11.23
N ASN A 793 0.85 -22.77 11.60
CA ASN A 793 1.38 -23.86 12.42
C ASN A 793 1.38 -25.18 11.63
N ARG A 794 1.35 -26.35 12.30
CA ARG A 794 1.34 -27.69 11.68
C ARG A 794 0.19 -28.56 12.22
N ILE A 795 -0.85 -27.93 12.74
CA ILE A 795 -1.99 -28.56 13.42
C ILE A 795 -2.82 -29.38 12.40
N LYS A 796 -3.22 -30.59 12.78
CA LYS A 796 -4.00 -31.52 11.93
C LYS A 796 -5.46 -31.71 12.35
N VAL A 797 -5.76 -31.52 13.63
CA VAL A 797 -7.06 -31.80 14.24
C VAL A 797 -7.40 -30.61 15.14
N VAL A 798 -8.67 -30.18 15.10
CA VAL A 798 -9.20 -29.12 15.95
C VAL A 798 -9.63 -29.72 17.29
N ASN A 799 -9.27 -29.07 18.40
CA ASN A 799 -9.78 -29.38 19.73
C ASN A 799 -10.07 -28.07 20.45
N LEU A 800 -11.35 -27.79 20.71
CA LEU A 800 -11.85 -26.55 21.31
C LEU A 800 -12.79 -26.83 22.50
N CYS A 801 -12.70 -28.04 23.07
CA CYS A 801 -13.51 -28.45 24.22
C CYS A 801 -13.42 -27.40 25.33
N GLY A 802 -14.57 -26.94 25.84
CA GLY A 802 -14.64 -25.92 26.90
C GLY A 802 -14.63 -24.45 26.45
N LEU A 803 -14.21 -24.12 25.21
CA LEU A 803 -14.07 -22.74 24.71
C LEU A 803 -15.40 -22.10 24.29
N LYS A 804 -16.35 -22.00 25.23
CA LYS A 804 -17.74 -21.62 24.97
C LYS A 804 -17.99 -20.14 24.69
N CYS A 805 -17.03 -19.26 25.00
CA CYS A 805 -17.10 -17.82 24.77
C CYS A 805 -16.32 -17.36 23.52
N ILE A 806 -15.74 -18.28 22.75
CA ILE A 806 -14.87 -17.95 21.62
C ILE A 806 -15.67 -17.29 20.49
N LYS A 807 -15.20 -16.12 20.04
CA LYS A 807 -15.80 -15.29 18.98
C LYS A 807 -14.97 -15.32 17.70
N LYS A 808 -13.64 -15.44 17.81
CA LYS A 808 -12.73 -15.49 16.66
C LYS A 808 -11.74 -16.63 16.77
N ILE A 809 -11.60 -17.40 15.68
CA ILE A 809 -10.56 -18.43 15.55
C ILE A 809 -9.85 -18.27 14.21
N SER A 810 -8.52 -18.22 14.25
CA SER A 810 -7.68 -18.27 13.05
C SER A 810 -6.76 -19.50 13.07
N LEU A 811 -7.03 -20.42 12.16
CA LEU A 811 -6.27 -21.65 11.91
C LEU A 811 -5.73 -21.72 10.47
N GLN A 812 -5.69 -20.58 9.76
CA GLN A 812 -5.12 -20.42 8.42
C GLN A 812 -3.71 -21.02 8.29
N SER A 813 -3.33 -21.55 7.12
CA SER A 813 -2.00 -22.13 6.87
C SER A 813 -1.59 -23.22 7.87
N ASN A 814 -2.44 -24.23 8.06
CA ASN A 814 -2.18 -25.39 8.92
C ASN A 814 -2.19 -26.69 8.09
N ARG A 815 -2.60 -27.83 8.68
CA ARG A 815 -2.67 -29.15 8.05
C ARG A 815 -3.99 -29.86 8.34
N LEU A 816 -5.05 -29.08 8.59
CA LEU A 816 -6.40 -29.59 8.87
C LEU A 816 -6.97 -30.29 7.62
N THR A 817 -7.75 -31.36 7.81
CA THR A 817 -8.40 -32.12 6.72
C THR A 817 -9.91 -32.31 6.90
N SER A 818 -10.45 -31.92 8.05
CA SER A 818 -11.87 -31.93 8.42
C SER A 818 -12.14 -30.68 9.28
N MET A 819 -13.42 -30.31 9.39
CA MET A 819 -13.91 -29.16 10.17
C MET A 819 -14.62 -29.58 11.46
N LYS A 820 -14.59 -30.86 11.84
CA LYS A 820 -15.08 -31.31 13.15
C LYS A 820 -14.23 -30.72 14.28
N GLY A 821 -14.87 -30.39 15.39
CA GLY A 821 -14.28 -29.77 16.57
C GLY A 821 -14.78 -28.35 16.86
N PHE A 822 -15.60 -27.75 15.99
CA PHE A 822 -16.23 -26.42 16.19
C PHE A 822 -17.66 -26.50 16.77
N GLU A 823 -18.28 -27.67 16.86
CA GLU A 823 -19.72 -27.86 17.06
C GLU A 823 -20.26 -27.20 18.35
N GLU A 824 -19.45 -27.11 19.41
CA GLU A 824 -19.84 -26.46 20.69
C GLU A 824 -19.59 -24.94 20.72
N CYS A 825 -18.87 -24.38 19.75
CA CYS A 825 -18.43 -22.98 19.73
C CYS A 825 -19.55 -22.02 19.25
N VAL A 826 -20.77 -22.16 19.80
CA VAL A 826 -21.98 -21.44 19.35
C VAL A 826 -21.82 -19.90 19.39
N ALA A 827 -20.89 -19.36 20.19
CA ALA A 827 -20.56 -17.93 20.26
C ALA A 827 -19.73 -17.39 19.08
N LEU A 828 -19.22 -18.25 18.18
CA LEU A 828 -18.26 -17.88 17.13
C LEU A 828 -18.86 -16.91 16.10
N GLU A 829 -18.17 -15.82 15.83
CA GLU A 829 -18.52 -14.78 14.85
C GLU A 829 -17.57 -14.79 13.63
N GLU A 830 -16.29 -15.14 13.79
CA GLU A 830 -15.29 -15.12 12.71
C GLU A 830 -14.42 -16.41 12.73
N LEU A 831 -14.35 -17.13 11.61
CA LEU A 831 -13.60 -18.38 11.46
C LEU A 831 -12.72 -18.37 10.21
N TYR A 832 -11.40 -18.45 10.39
CA TYR A 832 -10.41 -18.42 9.32
C TYR A 832 -9.65 -19.76 9.21
N LEU A 833 -9.88 -20.49 8.14
CA LEU A 833 -9.38 -21.85 7.85
C LEU A 833 -8.63 -21.95 6.51
N SER A 834 -8.30 -20.81 5.90
CA SER A 834 -7.60 -20.75 4.60
C SER A 834 -6.29 -21.52 4.54
N HIS A 835 -5.89 -21.97 3.35
CA HIS A 835 -4.63 -22.73 3.14
C HIS A 835 -4.52 -23.97 4.05
N ASN A 836 -5.50 -24.86 3.99
CA ASN A 836 -5.50 -26.16 4.67
C ASN A 836 -5.72 -27.30 3.64
N GLY A 837 -5.99 -28.51 4.12
CA GLY A 837 -6.29 -29.69 3.29
C GLY A 837 -7.73 -30.18 3.42
N ILE A 838 -8.66 -29.31 3.83
CA ILE A 838 -10.05 -29.67 4.14
C ILE A 838 -10.78 -30.02 2.85
N SER A 839 -11.43 -31.19 2.82
CA SER A 839 -12.14 -31.71 1.63
C SER A 839 -13.67 -31.62 1.70
N LYS A 840 -14.23 -31.37 2.89
CA LYS A 840 -15.67 -31.31 3.14
C LYS A 840 -15.99 -30.29 4.23
N MET A 841 -17.09 -29.56 4.09
CA MET A 841 -17.67 -28.73 5.14
C MET A 841 -18.53 -29.59 6.08
N GLU A 842 -18.29 -29.48 7.39
CA GLU A 842 -19.00 -30.22 8.44
C GLU A 842 -18.67 -29.61 9.82
N GLY A 843 -19.59 -29.73 10.79
CA GLY A 843 -19.40 -29.21 12.14
C GLY A 843 -19.75 -27.72 12.30
N LEU A 844 -20.42 -27.13 11.32
CA LEU A 844 -20.75 -25.71 11.23
C LEU A 844 -22.20 -25.37 11.61
N SER A 845 -23.17 -26.28 11.44
CA SER A 845 -24.59 -25.92 11.48
C SER A 845 -25.12 -25.44 12.84
N ALA A 846 -24.33 -25.58 13.92
CA ALA A 846 -24.60 -25.01 15.24
C ALA A 846 -24.12 -23.55 15.41
N LEU A 847 -23.24 -23.06 14.53
CA LEU A 847 -22.55 -21.77 14.65
C LEU A 847 -23.42 -20.57 14.22
N VAL A 848 -24.67 -20.51 14.68
CA VAL A 848 -25.69 -19.52 14.23
C VAL A 848 -25.33 -18.04 14.45
N ASN A 849 -24.20 -17.75 15.11
CA ASN A 849 -23.65 -16.41 15.27
C ASN A 849 -22.60 -16.03 14.20
N LEU A 850 -22.14 -16.97 13.37
CA LEU A 850 -21.04 -16.77 12.43
C LEU A 850 -21.38 -15.71 11.37
N ARG A 851 -20.47 -14.74 11.23
CA ARG A 851 -20.55 -13.59 10.32
C ARG A 851 -19.47 -13.65 9.23
N VAL A 852 -18.28 -14.17 9.54
CA VAL A 852 -17.20 -14.38 8.57
C VAL A 852 -16.76 -15.84 8.58
N LEU A 853 -16.76 -16.48 7.40
CA LEU A 853 -16.20 -17.82 7.20
C LEU A 853 -15.23 -17.81 6.02
N ASP A 854 -13.94 -17.97 6.31
CA ASP A 854 -12.89 -18.15 5.32
C ASP A 854 -12.44 -19.61 5.30
N VAL A 855 -12.67 -20.28 4.17
CA VAL A 855 -12.22 -21.65 3.87
C VAL A 855 -11.47 -21.70 2.53
N SER A 856 -10.89 -20.57 2.11
CA SER A 856 -10.19 -20.44 0.82
C SER A 856 -8.93 -21.32 0.72
N ASN A 857 -8.46 -21.63 -0.49
CA ASN A 857 -7.29 -22.48 -0.73
C ASN A 857 -7.34 -23.83 0.04
N ASN A 858 -8.43 -24.58 -0.16
CA ASN A 858 -8.66 -25.90 0.43
C ASN A 858 -8.97 -26.94 -0.69
N LYS A 859 -9.75 -27.99 -0.41
CA LYS A 859 -10.11 -29.06 -1.35
C LYS A 859 -11.62 -29.35 -1.35
N LEU A 860 -12.45 -28.37 -0.98
CA LEU A 860 -13.90 -28.53 -0.89
C LEU A 860 -14.50 -28.81 -2.27
N THR A 861 -15.28 -29.88 -2.41
CA THR A 861 -16.03 -30.21 -3.64
C THR A 861 -17.48 -29.76 -3.61
N SER A 862 -18.00 -29.46 -2.41
CA SER A 862 -19.38 -29.06 -2.14
C SER A 862 -19.40 -28.03 -1.01
N VAL A 863 -20.54 -27.33 -0.87
CA VAL A 863 -20.79 -26.35 0.19
C VAL A 863 -21.97 -26.83 1.01
N ASP A 864 -21.69 -27.31 2.20
CA ASP A 864 -22.62 -28.04 3.07
C ASP A 864 -22.60 -27.46 4.49
N ASP A 865 -23.61 -27.82 5.29
CA ASP A 865 -23.70 -27.56 6.74
C ASP A 865 -23.76 -26.07 7.15
N ILE A 866 -23.86 -25.14 6.18
CA ILE A 866 -23.98 -23.69 6.41
C ILE A 866 -25.42 -23.14 6.33
N GLN A 867 -26.42 -23.98 6.03
CA GLN A 867 -27.82 -23.58 5.82
C GLN A 867 -28.42 -22.80 7.01
N ASN A 868 -27.95 -23.08 8.23
CA ASN A 868 -28.42 -22.45 9.47
C ASN A 868 -27.68 -21.16 9.85
N LEU A 869 -26.65 -20.74 9.10
CA LEU A 869 -25.79 -19.59 9.42
C LEU A 869 -26.46 -18.25 9.07
N THR A 870 -27.63 -17.98 9.66
CA THR A 870 -28.49 -16.83 9.35
C THR A 870 -27.87 -15.44 9.55
N LYS A 871 -26.66 -15.36 10.13
CA LYS A 871 -25.88 -14.13 10.31
C LYS A 871 -24.68 -13.98 9.37
N LEU A 872 -24.42 -14.96 8.50
CA LEU A 872 -23.22 -14.95 7.65
C LEU A 872 -23.25 -13.74 6.70
N GLU A 873 -22.22 -12.90 6.80
CA GLU A 873 -22.02 -11.66 6.03
C GLU A 873 -20.98 -11.89 4.93
N ASP A 874 -19.84 -12.52 5.23
CA ASP A 874 -18.78 -12.78 4.24
C ASP A 874 -18.36 -14.27 4.23
N LEU A 875 -18.32 -14.88 3.03
CA LEU A 875 -18.02 -16.31 2.82
C LEU A 875 -16.93 -16.49 1.76
N TRP A 876 -15.72 -16.93 2.15
CA TRP A 876 -14.58 -17.02 1.24
C TRP A 876 -14.32 -18.50 0.88
N LEU A 877 -14.68 -18.88 -0.34
CA LEU A 877 -14.61 -20.23 -0.89
C LEU A 877 -13.65 -20.36 -2.09
N ASN A 878 -12.94 -19.29 -2.46
CA ASN A 878 -12.00 -19.28 -3.58
C ASN A 878 -10.90 -20.34 -3.44
N ASP A 879 -10.35 -20.79 -4.57
CA ASP A 879 -9.30 -21.81 -4.65
C ASP A 879 -9.70 -23.13 -3.98
N ASN A 880 -10.89 -23.63 -4.33
CA ASN A 880 -11.42 -24.93 -3.96
C ASN A 880 -11.83 -25.73 -5.22
N GLN A 881 -12.55 -26.84 -5.05
CA GLN A 881 -12.92 -27.79 -6.11
C GLN A 881 -14.44 -27.86 -6.31
N ILE A 882 -15.18 -26.80 -5.97
CA ILE A 882 -16.65 -26.78 -5.97
C ILE A 882 -17.17 -26.74 -7.41
N GLU A 883 -18.03 -27.67 -7.80
CA GLU A 883 -18.55 -27.77 -9.17
C GLU A 883 -19.90 -27.09 -9.39
N SER A 884 -20.82 -27.14 -8.42
CA SER A 884 -22.20 -26.65 -8.58
C SER A 884 -22.48 -25.33 -7.86
N LEU A 885 -22.99 -24.35 -8.64
CA LEU A 885 -23.53 -23.09 -8.13
C LEU A 885 -24.92 -23.24 -7.52
N GLU A 886 -25.68 -24.27 -7.92
CA GLU A 886 -27.00 -24.56 -7.36
C GLU A 886 -26.86 -25.00 -5.90
N ALA A 887 -25.89 -25.89 -5.62
CA ALA A 887 -25.54 -26.30 -4.26
C ALA A 887 -25.10 -25.11 -3.38
N ILE A 888 -24.26 -24.20 -3.91
CA ILE A 888 -23.89 -22.96 -3.19
C ILE A 888 -25.15 -22.11 -2.91
N THR A 889 -26.04 -21.96 -3.90
CA THR A 889 -27.26 -21.14 -3.78
C THR A 889 -28.22 -21.71 -2.74
N GLU A 890 -28.39 -23.04 -2.71
CA GLU A 890 -29.17 -23.73 -1.68
C GLU A 890 -28.53 -23.56 -0.30
N ALA A 891 -27.23 -23.79 -0.17
CA ALA A 891 -26.49 -23.70 1.08
C ALA A 891 -26.57 -22.31 1.73
N VAL A 892 -26.54 -21.22 0.96
CA VAL A 892 -26.65 -19.85 1.49
C VAL A 892 -28.09 -19.35 1.66
N THR A 893 -29.12 -20.20 1.48
CA THR A 893 -30.53 -19.79 1.56
C THR A 893 -30.88 -19.13 2.90
N GLY A 894 -30.37 -19.65 4.02
CA GLY A 894 -30.61 -19.09 5.36
C GLY A 894 -29.87 -17.79 5.66
N SER A 895 -28.74 -17.52 4.99
CA SER A 895 -27.92 -16.30 5.19
C SER A 895 -28.23 -15.18 4.19
N LYS A 896 -29.07 -15.45 3.18
CA LYS A 896 -29.39 -14.58 2.03
C LYS A 896 -29.78 -13.12 2.35
N GLU A 897 -30.31 -12.82 3.53
CA GLU A 897 -30.61 -11.42 3.94
C GLU A 897 -29.38 -10.64 4.47
N LYS A 898 -28.35 -11.35 4.94
CA LYS A 898 -27.15 -10.78 5.57
C LYS A 898 -25.94 -10.81 4.66
N LEU A 899 -25.81 -11.89 3.87
CA LEU A 899 -24.64 -12.16 3.04
C LEU A 899 -24.34 -10.98 2.10
N THR A 900 -23.19 -10.34 2.34
CA THR A 900 -22.67 -9.20 1.61
C THR A 900 -21.63 -9.57 0.57
N THR A 901 -20.86 -10.64 0.79
CA THR A 901 -19.74 -11.01 -0.07
C THR A 901 -19.59 -12.54 -0.15
N ILE A 902 -19.37 -13.07 -1.36
CA ILE A 902 -18.86 -14.43 -1.55
C ILE A 902 -17.62 -14.35 -2.45
N TYR A 903 -16.56 -15.08 -2.12
CA TYR A 903 -15.43 -15.32 -3.03
C TYR A 903 -15.50 -16.75 -3.53
N LEU A 904 -15.39 -16.94 -4.84
CA LEU A 904 -15.59 -18.23 -5.54
C LEU A 904 -14.55 -18.47 -6.64
N GLU A 905 -13.59 -17.56 -6.81
CA GLU A 905 -12.54 -17.63 -7.82
C GLU A 905 -11.81 -18.99 -7.79
N ASN A 906 -11.30 -19.41 -8.95
CA ASN A 906 -10.53 -20.65 -9.13
C ASN A 906 -11.25 -21.96 -8.75
N ASN A 907 -12.56 -21.94 -8.51
CA ASN A 907 -13.40 -23.15 -8.44
C ASN A 907 -13.89 -23.59 -9.84
N PRO A 908 -14.11 -24.89 -10.10
CA PRO A 908 -14.76 -25.38 -11.33
C PRO A 908 -16.10 -24.70 -11.64
N CYS A 909 -16.91 -24.38 -10.61
CA CYS A 909 -18.19 -23.70 -10.75
C CYS A 909 -18.09 -22.31 -11.42
N ALA A 910 -16.91 -21.67 -11.38
CA ALA A 910 -16.64 -20.38 -12.03
C ALA A 910 -16.64 -20.45 -13.57
N LYS A 911 -16.67 -21.66 -14.15
CA LYS A 911 -16.80 -21.88 -15.61
C LYS A 911 -18.26 -21.87 -16.10
N SER A 912 -19.24 -21.93 -15.20
CA SER A 912 -20.67 -21.93 -15.58
C SER A 912 -21.11 -20.60 -16.19
N SER A 913 -22.07 -20.64 -17.13
CA SER A 913 -22.75 -19.45 -17.65
C SER A 913 -23.37 -18.61 -16.53
N ASP A 914 -23.86 -19.30 -15.51
CA ASP A 914 -24.68 -18.72 -14.45
C ASP A 914 -23.83 -18.27 -13.26
N TYR A 915 -22.50 -18.43 -13.34
CA TYR A 915 -21.55 -17.89 -12.36
C TYR A 915 -21.81 -16.41 -12.11
N VAL A 916 -21.95 -15.64 -13.20
CA VAL A 916 -22.26 -14.21 -13.09
C VAL A 916 -23.62 -13.98 -12.42
N ALA A 917 -24.64 -14.82 -12.65
CA ALA A 917 -25.95 -14.64 -12.01
C ALA A 917 -25.94 -14.96 -10.50
N VAL A 918 -25.24 -16.02 -10.08
CA VAL A 918 -25.13 -16.42 -8.67
C VAL A 918 -24.17 -15.50 -7.90
N CYS A 919 -23.10 -15.02 -8.54
CA CYS A 919 -22.22 -13.97 -8.01
C CYS A 919 -22.93 -12.63 -7.77
N LEU A 920 -24.06 -12.37 -8.43
CA LEU A 920 -24.80 -11.11 -8.38
C LEU A 920 -26.00 -11.18 -7.41
N LEU A 921 -25.89 -11.93 -6.29
CA LEU A 921 -26.97 -12.13 -5.31
C LEU A 921 -27.76 -10.83 -5.00
N PRO A 922 -29.09 -10.78 -5.24
CA PRO A 922 -29.88 -9.60 -4.92
C PRO A 922 -30.06 -9.42 -3.41
N ARG A 923 -29.84 -8.19 -2.90
CA ARG A 923 -30.30 -7.81 -1.56
C ARG A 923 -31.82 -7.93 -1.50
N GLY A 924 -32.31 -8.70 -0.53
CA GLY A 924 -33.67 -9.24 -0.57
C GLY A 924 -34.80 -8.21 -0.61
N SER A 925 -35.65 -8.31 -1.65
CA SER A 925 -37.10 -8.10 -1.53
C SER A 925 -37.83 -8.83 -2.66
N ASP A 926 -38.62 -9.85 -2.27
CA ASP A 926 -39.49 -10.70 -3.09
C ASP A 926 -38.80 -11.62 -4.13
N LEU A 927 -39.45 -12.75 -4.44
CA LEU A 927 -38.88 -13.87 -5.19
C LEU A 927 -39.91 -14.44 -6.18
N ARG A 928 -40.26 -13.64 -7.18
CA ARG A 928 -41.09 -14.04 -8.33
C ARG A 928 -40.54 -13.45 -9.63
N ALA A 929 -40.67 -14.20 -10.73
CA ALA A 929 -40.15 -13.91 -12.08
C ALA A 929 -38.63 -14.11 -12.27
N TRP A 930 -38.17 -15.36 -12.20
CA TRP A 930 -37.04 -15.77 -13.05
C TRP A 930 -37.51 -15.67 -14.52
N ALA A 931 -36.65 -15.15 -15.41
CA ALA A 931 -36.89 -14.93 -16.83
C ALA A 931 -37.96 -13.87 -17.25
N SER A 932 -37.75 -12.57 -16.91
CA SER A 932 -37.84 -11.48 -17.91
C SER A 932 -37.40 -10.09 -17.39
N ASN A 933 -36.67 -9.35 -18.25
CA ASN A 933 -36.42 -7.90 -18.26
C ASN A 933 -36.03 -7.12 -16.97
N SER A 934 -34.77 -6.67 -16.97
CA SER A 934 -34.30 -5.32 -16.57
C SER A 934 -34.65 -4.73 -15.19
N GLY A 935 -33.68 -4.71 -14.27
CA GLY A 935 -33.60 -3.63 -13.26
C GLY A 935 -32.80 -3.89 -11.97
N ASN A 936 -31.76 -3.08 -11.74
CA ASN A 936 -31.11 -2.75 -10.46
C ASN A 936 -30.30 -3.80 -9.65
N GLN A 937 -29.19 -3.26 -9.11
CA GLN A 937 -28.47 -3.60 -7.87
C GLN A 937 -28.21 -5.08 -7.51
N TYR A 938 -26.93 -5.44 -7.63
CA TYR A 938 -26.37 -6.75 -7.33
C TYR A 938 -25.31 -6.68 -6.20
N VAL A 939 -24.94 -7.84 -5.64
CA VAL A 939 -23.68 -8.03 -4.89
C VAL A 939 -22.49 -8.13 -5.87
N ASP A 940 -21.31 -7.65 -5.48
CA ASP A 940 -20.07 -7.92 -6.22
C ASP A 940 -19.46 -9.25 -5.72
N CYS A 941 -19.38 -10.27 -6.58
CA CYS A 941 -18.36 -11.31 -6.46
C CYS A 941 -17.42 -11.24 -7.67
N VAL A 942 -16.17 -11.64 -7.51
CA VAL A 942 -15.11 -11.42 -8.51
C VAL A 942 -15.15 -12.48 -9.62
N SER A 943 -14.98 -12.03 -10.87
CA SER A 943 -15.02 -12.87 -12.06
C SER A 943 -13.84 -12.56 -12.99
N VAL A 944 -12.73 -13.28 -12.80
CA VAL A 944 -11.66 -13.38 -13.81
C VAL A 944 -12.04 -14.51 -14.76
N LYS A 945 -12.44 -14.17 -15.99
CA LYS A 945 -13.17 -15.12 -16.85
C LYS A 945 -12.22 -15.96 -17.72
N GLY A 946 -12.24 -17.28 -17.51
CA GLY A 946 -11.49 -18.27 -18.28
C GLY A 946 -11.81 -18.28 -19.78
N ASN A 947 -11.13 -17.43 -20.54
CA ASN A 947 -10.98 -17.51 -21.99
C ASN A 947 -10.50 -18.92 -22.39
N SER A 948 -11.01 -19.44 -23.51
CA SER A 948 -10.64 -20.74 -24.07
C SER A 948 -10.41 -20.59 -25.58
N ARG A 949 -9.37 -21.25 -26.11
CA ARG A 949 -8.93 -21.08 -27.51
C ARG A 949 -9.89 -21.75 -28.50
N VAL A 950 -10.28 -20.98 -29.52
CA VAL A 950 -10.38 -21.41 -30.93
C VAL A 950 -9.80 -20.28 -31.78
#